data_AF-A0A538B3F5-F1
#
_entry.id   AF-A0A538B3F5-F1
#
_cell.length_a   1.000
_cell.length_b   1.000
_cell.length_c   1.000
_cell.angle_alpha   90.00
_cell.angle_beta   90.00
_cell.angle_gamma   90.00
#
_symmetry.space_group_name_H-M   'P 1'
#
loop_
_entity.id
_entity.type
_entity.pdbx_description
1 polymer ?
#
loop_
_entity_poly.entity_id
_entity_poly.type
_entity_poly.pdbx_seq_one_letter_code
_entity_poly.pdbx_strand_id
1 'polypeptide(L)'
;MADLPTGTVTFLFTDIEGSTRLLQELGDRYVHARDDHAAILRRAIAASDGVEVNTKGDSFFVAFRSPIKALEAAVAAQKGLAAHDWSPGPPLRVRMGLHTGEGARGGDDYVGIDVNRAARISEAAHGGQIILSDATRGLIERALPDEVTLRDLGDHRLKDIARPERLYDLVIEGVPADFPPPRTLDARPNNLPAQLTSFVGREDEIADVRRLLRLARLLTLTGTGGTGKSRLALRVAADVLTEYRDGAFFVDLSALTDPALVPSATARALGVPEEAGRPILDAVKNHLRDKEILLVVDNFEQVADAAPMIEDLLTAAPKLKVLITSRVVLSLRGEHEYEVPPLKPPDPARLPDVLTLRRFEAVQLFTERAVAVQPAFRVTERNAPAVAEITARLDGLPLAIELAATRTKVLTPEEMLPRLRDRLSLLSSGARTLPQRQRTLRDAIAWSHDLLDDPERRLFARLSVFSGGWTLVSAEAVCDPEAVGLDALDGLTSLVDKSLVRRVEPAGGTVRFAMLETIREFGQERLLAGGERDEMRRRHAEHFLDLAVEAEPHLTADDQGEWLDRCDREHDNVRAALRWAIEAGTADRAQEAAGALWRFWQQRGHLAEGEVWFREILAMPSGQGPTAARAKALIGAGGIAWWQRDRDAAGAFYQEAVVIERQLGDPARTAEALYNRAFVVAGEDIEAAGRLLDESIDLFRRAGDERGVAQVLTMLVIRKAEARDWVAVVASLEEVTSIWRRLRDRLHLAFDLVWLAFAYGRLGRRDEARSTALEALDLFREVDNTTGIGITLTDLAFLATWEGRHEDAIRLAGASDSVRQRVGGPPGGFAGILEGDPVAEARVHVSEESAGRAWEEGRAMSVEQAVDLARKGAGP
;
A
#
# COMPACT_ATOMS: atom_id res chain seq x y z
N MET A 1 42.19 -3.38 27.74
CA MET A 1 41.01 -3.03 26.93
C MET A 1 41.52 -2.49 25.62
N ALA A 2 41.15 -3.12 24.49
CA ALA A 2 41.54 -2.63 23.17
C ALA A 2 40.86 -1.27 22.92
N ASP A 3 41.58 -0.33 22.32
CA ASP A 3 41.05 0.99 22.02
C ASP A 3 40.16 0.93 20.76
N LEU A 4 38.84 0.93 20.95
CA LEU A 4 37.87 0.88 19.86
C LEU A 4 38.00 2.12 18.95
N PRO A 5 38.04 1.96 17.62
CA PRO A 5 38.14 3.09 16.71
C PRO A 5 36.94 4.04 16.78
N THR A 6 37.14 5.34 16.61
CA THR A 6 36.08 6.36 16.63
C THR A 6 36.16 7.24 15.39
N GLY A 7 35.07 7.97 15.08
CA GLY A 7 34.96 8.74 13.85
C GLY A 7 34.40 7.89 12.71
N THR A 8 34.99 7.95 11.52
CA THR A 8 34.61 7.09 10.40
C THR A 8 35.15 5.67 10.62
N VAL A 9 34.24 4.71 10.81
CA VAL A 9 34.56 3.32 11.13
C VAL A 9 33.83 2.40 10.16
N THR A 10 34.49 1.32 9.74
CA THR A 10 33.84 0.25 8.97
C THR A 10 33.50 -0.92 9.88
N PHE A 11 32.23 -1.27 9.91
CA PHE A 11 31.70 -2.37 10.70
C PHE A 11 31.51 -3.61 9.82
N LEU A 12 31.94 -4.75 10.33
CA LEU A 12 31.69 -6.08 9.77
C LEU A 12 30.80 -6.86 10.73
N PHE A 13 29.66 -7.31 10.22
CA PHE A 13 28.79 -8.26 10.90
C PHE A 13 28.78 -9.59 10.17
N THR A 14 28.93 -10.69 10.90
CA THR A 14 28.86 -12.04 10.33
C THR A 14 27.86 -12.89 11.09
N ASP A 15 27.27 -13.88 10.42
CA ASP A 15 26.35 -14.83 11.03
C ASP A 15 26.33 -16.17 10.27
N ILE A 16 26.19 -17.31 10.96
CA ILE A 16 26.06 -18.62 10.31
C ILE A 16 24.61 -18.82 9.87
N GLU A 17 24.42 -19.05 8.58
CA GLU A 17 23.10 -19.33 8.04
C GLU A 17 22.56 -20.68 8.56
N GLY A 18 21.37 -20.65 9.17
CA GLY A 18 20.70 -21.88 9.61
C GLY A 18 21.34 -22.55 10.84
N SER A 19 22.06 -21.79 11.67
CA SER A 19 22.76 -22.29 12.86
C SER A 19 21.93 -23.17 13.78
N THR A 20 20.67 -22.82 14.05
CA THR A 20 19.74 -23.63 14.86
C THR A 20 19.47 -25.00 14.25
N ARG A 21 19.34 -25.07 12.91
CA ARG A 21 19.15 -26.33 12.19
C ARG A 21 20.43 -27.16 12.19
N LEU A 22 21.58 -26.52 11.99
CA LEU A 22 22.88 -27.17 12.06
C LEU A 22 23.17 -27.74 13.45
N LEU A 23 22.77 -27.05 14.51
CA LEU A 23 22.85 -27.55 15.88
C LEU A 23 22.03 -28.83 16.07
N GLN A 24 20.84 -28.91 15.46
CA GLN A 24 19.99 -30.12 15.49
C GLN A 24 20.59 -31.26 14.66
N GLU A 25 21.15 -30.97 13.48
CA GLU A 25 21.71 -31.98 12.57
C GLU A 25 23.08 -32.51 13.03
N LEU A 26 23.93 -31.66 13.60
CA LEU A 26 25.29 -32.00 14.03
C LEU A 26 25.39 -32.43 15.50
N GLY A 27 24.41 -32.06 16.33
CA GLY A 27 24.41 -32.33 17.77
C GLY A 27 25.66 -31.80 18.47
N ASP A 28 26.30 -32.63 19.29
CA ASP A 28 27.52 -32.27 20.04
C ASP A 28 28.69 -31.80 19.13
N ARG A 29 28.70 -32.21 17.85
CA ARG A 29 29.74 -31.83 16.89
C ARG A 29 29.63 -30.38 16.42
N TYR A 30 28.49 -29.73 16.64
CA TYR A 30 28.30 -28.32 16.31
C TYR A 30 29.30 -27.44 17.06
N VAL A 31 29.68 -27.80 18.29
CA VAL A 31 30.66 -27.05 19.08
C VAL A 31 32.01 -26.98 18.36
N HIS A 32 32.50 -28.11 17.83
CA HIS A 32 33.75 -28.15 17.08
C HIS A 32 33.67 -27.34 15.78
N ALA A 33 32.58 -27.49 15.02
CA ALA A 33 32.40 -26.74 13.79
C ALA A 33 32.34 -25.22 14.05
N ARG A 34 31.67 -24.80 15.13
CA ARG A 34 31.62 -23.39 15.55
C ARG A 34 32.98 -22.87 16.01
N ASP A 35 33.78 -23.69 16.70
CA ASP A 35 35.10 -23.30 17.17
C ASP A 35 36.10 -23.17 16.00
N ASP A 36 36.04 -24.06 15.00
CA ASP A 36 36.80 -23.94 13.74
C ASP A 36 36.41 -22.69 12.95
N HIS A 37 35.11 -22.43 12.82
CA HIS A 37 34.58 -21.20 12.24
C HIS A 37 35.14 -19.96 12.96
N ALA A 38 35.07 -19.92 14.29
CA ALA A 38 35.60 -18.82 15.08
C ALA A 38 37.11 -18.64 14.90
N ALA A 39 37.87 -19.73 14.78
CA ALA A 39 39.31 -19.68 14.54
C ALA A 39 39.66 -19.10 13.15
N ILE A 40 38.89 -19.43 12.11
CA ILE A 40 39.04 -18.88 10.76
C ILE A 40 38.75 -17.38 10.77
N LEU A 41 37.62 -16.96 11.33
CA LEU A 41 37.23 -15.55 11.39
C LEU A 41 38.25 -14.72 12.18
N ARG A 42 38.64 -15.17 13.39
CA ARG A 42 39.62 -14.45 14.21
C ARG A 42 40.98 -14.31 13.52
N ARG A 43 41.41 -15.31 12.77
CA ARG A 43 42.65 -15.24 11.99
C ARG A 43 42.57 -14.17 10.91
N ALA A 44 41.46 -14.13 10.16
CA ALA A 44 41.23 -13.13 9.12
C ALA A 44 41.11 -11.70 9.70
N ILE A 45 40.39 -11.55 10.81
CA ILE A 45 40.22 -10.28 11.53
C ILE A 45 41.58 -9.76 12.05
N ALA A 46 42.35 -10.62 12.71
CA ALA A 46 43.64 -10.25 13.28
C ALA A 46 44.69 -9.89 12.21
N ALA A 47 44.66 -10.55 11.05
CA ALA A 47 45.56 -10.26 9.94
C ALA A 47 45.31 -8.88 9.29
N SER A 48 44.12 -8.31 9.51
CA SER A 48 43.68 -7.04 8.93
C SER A 48 43.45 -5.95 10.01
N ASP A 49 44.08 -6.07 11.17
CA ASP A 49 43.99 -5.08 12.27
C ASP A 49 42.55 -4.77 12.72
N GLY A 50 41.63 -5.74 12.60
CA GLY A 50 40.26 -5.60 13.05
C GLY A 50 40.13 -5.78 14.56
N VAL A 51 39.21 -5.04 15.18
CA VAL A 51 38.92 -5.13 16.61
C VAL A 51 37.58 -5.84 16.80
N GLU A 52 37.60 -7.05 17.37
CA GLU A 52 36.41 -7.79 17.79
C GLU A 52 35.72 -6.99 18.92
N VAL A 53 34.52 -6.46 18.65
CA VAL A 53 33.76 -5.65 19.59
C VAL A 53 32.91 -6.56 20.47
N ASN A 54 32.17 -7.47 19.85
CA ASN A 54 31.29 -8.42 20.52
C ASN A 54 31.13 -9.70 19.69
N THR A 55 30.94 -10.81 20.37
CA THR A 55 30.63 -12.11 19.77
C THR A 55 29.48 -12.74 20.54
N LYS A 56 28.35 -12.98 19.87
CA LYS A 56 27.16 -13.60 20.47
C LYS A 56 26.85 -14.90 19.73
N GLY A 57 27.14 -16.01 20.39
CA GLY A 57 26.97 -17.34 19.78
C GLY A 57 27.98 -17.56 18.66
N ASP A 58 27.50 -17.52 17.42
CA ASP A 58 28.23 -17.68 16.17
C ASP A 58 28.34 -16.39 15.34
N SER A 59 27.68 -15.31 15.76
CA SER A 59 27.79 -14.01 15.09
C SER A 59 28.97 -13.19 15.61
N PHE A 60 29.72 -12.55 14.70
CA PHE A 60 30.81 -11.62 15.04
C PHE A 60 30.41 -10.18 14.71
N PHE A 61 30.71 -9.26 15.63
CA PHE A 61 30.69 -7.82 15.39
C PHE A 61 32.11 -7.26 15.52
N VAL A 62 32.63 -6.72 14.41
CA VAL A 62 34.03 -6.29 14.28
C VAL A 62 34.09 -4.88 13.73
N ALA A 63 35.01 -4.07 14.24
CA ALA A 63 35.24 -2.70 13.81
C ALA A 63 36.65 -2.53 13.21
N PHE A 64 36.73 -1.76 12.12
CA PHE A 64 37.97 -1.45 11.42
C PHE A 64 38.13 0.06 11.24
N ARG A 65 39.38 0.54 11.39
CA ARG A 65 39.75 1.95 11.05
C ARG A 65 39.81 2.19 9.55
N SER A 66 39.93 1.14 8.74
CA SER A 66 40.07 1.21 7.30
C SER A 66 39.04 0.32 6.61
N PRO A 67 38.26 0.85 5.65
CA PRO A 67 37.32 0.06 4.87
C PRO A 67 38.01 -1.01 4.01
N ILE A 68 39.23 -0.74 3.54
CA ILE A 68 40.04 -1.71 2.79
C ILE A 68 40.43 -2.90 3.67
N LYS A 69 40.78 -2.64 4.94
CA LYS A 69 41.12 -3.70 5.90
C LYS A 69 39.91 -4.56 6.25
N ALA A 70 38.74 -3.94 6.37
CA ALA A 70 37.48 -4.67 6.58
C ALA A 70 37.15 -5.57 5.37
N LEU A 71 37.34 -5.06 4.15
CA LEU A 71 37.22 -5.84 2.92
C LEU A 71 38.18 -7.03 2.90
N GLU A 72 39.48 -6.80 3.14
CA GLU A 72 40.51 -7.85 3.18
C GLU A 72 40.16 -8.95 4.19
N ALA A 73 39.70 -8.56 5.39
CA ALA A 73 39.26 -9.49 6.43
C ALA A 73 38.07 -10.34 5.97
N ALA A 74 37.04 -9.72 5.38
CA ALA A 74 35.84 -10.43 4.94
C ALA A 74 36.14 -11.40 3.79
N VAL A 75 36.97 -10.99 2.83
CA VAL A 75 37.44 -11.86 1.73
C VAL A 75 38.25 -13.03 2.25
N ALA A 76 39.23 -12.77 3.13
CA ALA A 76 40.06 -13.82 3.72
C ALA A 76 39.22 -14.81 4.55
N ALA A 77 38.21 -14.32 5.27
CA ALA A 77 37.30 -15.15 6.04
C ALA A 77 36.47 -16.07 5.11
N GLN A 78 35.84 -15.54 4.05
CA GLN A 78 35.07 -16.38 3.12
C GLN A 78 35.92 -17.42 2.39
N LYS A 79 37.12 -17.04 1.92
CA LYS A 79 38.06 -18.00 1.32
C LYS A 79 38.49 -19.08 2.32
N GLY A 80 38.76 -18.69 3.57
CA GLY A 80 39.10 -19.62 4.64
C GLY A 80 37.97 -20.62 4.94
N LEU A 81 36.73 -20.15 5.00
CA LEU A 81 35.55 -21.00 5.22
C LEU A 81 35.29 -21.96 4.05
N ALA A 82 35.46 -21.49 2.81
CA ALA A 82 35.30 -22.30 1.60
C ALA A 82 36.39 -23.36 1.45
N ALA A 83 37.60 -23.08 1.93
CA ALA A 83 38.74 -24.01 1.87
C ALA A 83 38.79 -25.03 3.03
N HIS A 84 38.04 -24.80 4.12
CA HIS A 84 38.04 -25.69 5.28
C HIS A 84 37.23 -26.97 5.03
N ASP A 85 37.76 -28.12 5.45
CA ASP A 85 37.05 -29.40 5.36
C ASP A 85 36.09 -29.57 6.55
N TRP A 86 34.79 -29.49 6.26
CA TRP A 86 33.72 -29.62 7.26
C TRP A 86 33.28 -31.07 7.49
N SER A 87 33.96 -32.04 6.88
CA SER A 87 33.58 -33.45 6.95
C SER A 87 33.81 -34.07 8.35
N PRO A 88 32.90 -34.93 8.86
CA PRO A 88 31.63 -35.35 8.25
C PRO A 88 30.48 -34.43 8.67
N GLY A 89 30.19 -33.42 7.85
CA GLY A 89 29.14 -32.42 8.07
C GLY A 89 28.95 -31.54 6.82
N PRO A 90 27.81 -30.85 6.68
CA PRO A 90 27.64 -29.88 5.59
C PRO A 90 28.56 -28.67 5.81
N PRO A 91 29.01 -28.01 4.73
CA PRO A 91 29.83 -26.81 4.84
C PRO A 91 29.08 -25.69 5.56
N LEU A 92 29.76 -24.99 6.48
CA LEU A 92 29.19 -23.82 7.15
C LEU A 92 29.13 -22.64 6.18
N ARG A 93 27.93 -22.11 5.96
CA ARG A 93 27.70 -20.94 5.11
C ARG A 93 27.51 -19.70 5.97
N VAL A 94 28.48 -18.79 5.91
CA VAL A 94 28.48 -17.56 6.71
C VAL A 94 28.07 -16.40 5.84
N ARG A 95 27.08 -15.62 6.28
CA ARG A 95 26.71 -14.36 5.64
C ARG A 95 27.48 -13.22 6.28
N MET A 96 27.89 -12.23 5.48
CA MET A 96 28.67 -11.09 5.96
C MET A 96 28.11 -9.77 5.42
N GLY A 97 28.17 -8.72 6.24
CA GLY A 97 27.74 -7.37 5.89
C GLY A 97 28.78 -6.33 6.26
N LEU A 98 29.07 -5.41 5.34
CA LEU A 98 30.03 -4.31 5.53
C LEU A 98 29.38 -2.94 5.37
N HIS A 99 29.54 -2.08 6.38
CA HIS A 99 29.05 -0.71 6.34
C HIS A 99 30.04 0.27 6.96
N THR A 100 30.22 1.43 6.33
CA THR A 100 31.07 2.51 6.82
C THR A 100 30.22 3.69 7.24
N GLY A 101 30.36 4.10 8.51
CA GLY A 101 29.57 5.17 9.12
C GLY A 101 30.26 5.77 10.35
N GLU A 102 29.49 6.42 11.23
CA GLU A 102 29.99 7.05 12.44
C GLU A 102 30.08 6.07 13.62
N GLY A 103 31.28 5.86 14.15
CA GLY A 103 31.55 5.06 15.34
C GLY A 103 31.48 5.86 16.64
N ALA A 104 30.26 6.11 17.13
CA ALA A 104 30.04 6.73 18.44
C ALA A 104 30.10 5.70 19.58
N ARG A 105 30.89 5.96 20.63
CA ARG A 105 31.05 5.05 21.78
C ARG A 105 29.91 5.21 22.80
N GLY A 106 29.41 4.09 23.31
CA GLY A 106 28.55 4.02 24.48
C GLY A 106 29.08 2.99 25.49
N GLY A 107 29.95 3.42 26.39
CA GLY A 107 30.64 2.51 27.32
C GLY A 107 31.70 1.66 26.59
N ASP A 108 31.62 0.34 26.74
CA ASP A 108 32.52 -0.63 26.12
C ASP A 108 32.09 -1.06 24.69
N ASP A 109 31.05 -0.45 24.12
CA ASP A 109 30.45 -0.81 22.82
C ASP A 109 30.18 0.44 21.93
N TYR A 110 29.69 0.24 20.72
CA TYR A 110 29.18 1.28 19.83
C TYR A 110 27.67 1.48 20.00
N VAL A 111 27.22 2.73 19.88
CA VAL A 111 25.79 3.08 19.87
C VAL A 111 25.53 4.04 18.73
N GLY A 112 24.59 3.70 17.84
CA GLY A 112 24.26 4.56 16.71
C GLY A 112 23.53 3.83 15.59
N ILE A 113 22.98 4.63 14.67
CA ILE A 113 22.21 4.12 13.53
C ILE A 113 23.06 3.29 12.55
N ASP A 114 24.36 3.60 12.44
CA ASP A 114 25.26 2.93 11.50
C ASP A 114 25.60 1.49 11.91
N VAL A 115 25.62 1.20 13.23
CA VAL A 115 25.79 -0.19 13.71
C VAL A 115 24.57 -1.03 13.35
N ASN A 116 23.37 -0.48 13.58
CA ASN A 116 22.13 -1.14 13.18
C ASN A 116 22.09 -1.35 11.66
N ARG A 117 22.54 -0.35 10.88
CA ARG A 117 22.63 -0.46 9.42
C ARG A 117 23.56 -1.59 8.98
N ALA A 118 24.75 -1.69 9.56
CA ALA A 118 25.71 -2.75 9.28
C ALA A 118 25.13 -4.15 9.55
N ALA A 119 24.43 -4.31 10.68
CA ALA A 119 23.76 -5.56 11.03
C ALA A 119 22.66 -5.94 10.01
N ARG A 120 21.84 -4.97 9.58
CA ARG A 120 20.76 -5.20 8.60
C ARG A 120 21.30 -5.54 7.20
N ILE A 121 22.43 -4.98 6.82
CA ILE A 121 23.12 -5.34 5.56
C ILE A 121 23.61 -6.80 5.62
N SER A 122 24.16 -7.24 6.75
CA SER A 122 24.55 -8.65 6.95
C SER A 122 23.34 -9.59 6.92
N GLU A 123 22.23 -9.21 7.54
CA GLU A 123 20.99 -9.99 7.53
C GLU A 123 20.40 -10.17 6.11
N ALA A 124 20.58 -9.19 5.23
CA ALA A 124 20.15 -9.24 3.84
C ALA A 124 20.97 -10.23 2.98
N ALA A 125 22.17 -10.60 3.42
CA ALA A 125 23.04 -11.53 2.72
C ALA A 125 22.62 -13.00 2.92
N HIS A 126 22.88 -13.82 1.90
CA HIS A 126 22.76 -15.29 2.00
C HIS A 126 24.06 -15.90 2.54
N GLY A 127 23.99 -17.12 3.06
CA GLY A 127 25.18 -17.84 3.51
C GLY A 127 26.22 -18.02 2.39
N GLY A 128 27.45 -17.55 2.64
CA GLY A 128 28.55 -17.50 1.67
C GLY A 128 28.70 -16.14 0.96
N GLN A 129 27.76 -15.22 1.15
CA GLN A 129 27.72 -13.91 0.49
C GLN A 129 28.31 -12.80 1.38
N ILE A 130 28.88 -11.78 0.74
CA ILE A 130 29.29 -10.53 1.40
C ILE A 130 28.57 -9.37 0.73
N ILE A 131 27.67 -8.71 1.46
CA ILE A 131 26.97 -7.50 0.98
C ILE A 131 27.56 -6.27 1.64
N LEU A 132 27.63 -5.16 0.90
CA LEU A 132 28.10 -3.88 1.41
C LEU A 132 27.24 -2.69 0.97
N SER A 133 27.17 -1.69 1.84
CA SER A 133 26.48 -0.41 1.53
C SER A 133 27.23 0.42 0.50
N ASP A 134 26.50 1.32 -0.17
CA ASP A 134 27.08 2.33 -1.06
C ASP A 134 28.19 3.18 -0.42
N ALA A 135 28.07 3.51 0.87
CA ALA A 135 29.09 4.25 1.61
C ALA A 135 30.42 3.49 1.69
N THR A 136 30.38 2.17 1.89
CA THR A 136 31.58 1.33 1.87
C THR A 136 32.13 1.19 0.45
N ARG A 137 31.25 0.96 -0.53
CA ARG A 137 31.60 0.83 -1.96
C ARG A 137 32.42 2.02 -2.42
N GLY A 138 31.97 3.24 -2.13
CA GLY A 138 32.67 4.46 -2.52
C GLY A 138 34.06 4.64 -1.93
N LEU A 139 34.38 3.96 -0.83
CA LEU A 139 35.70 4.03 -0.20
C LEU A 139 36.64 2.91 -0.65
N ILE A 140 36.12 1.80 -1.20
CA ILE A 140 36.93 0.65 -1.62
C ILE A 140 37.05 0.50 -3.15
N GLU A 141 36.20 1.15 -3.95
CA GLU A 141 36.10 0.91 -5.41
C GLU A 141 37.43 1.08 -6.17
N ARG A 142 38.34 1.93 -5.67
CA ARG A 142 39.65 2.20 -6.30
C ARG A 142 40.79 1.32 -5.79
N ALA A 143 40.49 0.43 -4.84
CA ALA A 143 41.47 -0.39 -4.12
C ALA A 143 41.02 -1.85 -3.99
N LEU A 144 40.15 -2.32 -4.90
CA LEU A 144 39.75 -3.72 -4.95
C LEU A 144 40.94 -4.58 -5.40
N PRO A 145 41.19 -5.73 -4.75
CA PRO A 145 42.13 -6.74 -5.27
C PRO A 145 41.68 -7.28 -6.64
N ASP A 146 42.63 -7.71 -7.48
CA ASP A 146 42.33 -8.20 -8.85
C ASP A 146 41.31 -9.36 -8.90
N GLU A 147 41.25 -10.17 -7.84
CA GLU A 147 40.38 -11.34 -7.70
C GLU A 147 38.97 -11.00 -7.15
N VAL A 148 38.66 -9.71 -6.99
CA VAL A 148 37.42 -9.23 -6.35
C VAL A 148 36.73 -8.20 -7.24
N THR A 149 35.46 -8.41 -7.51
CA THR A 149 34.61 -7.46 -8.25
C THR A 149 33.36 -7.10 -7.47
N LEU A 150 32.73 -5.98 -7.82
CA LEU A 150 31.48 -5.52 -7.22
C LEU A 150 30.33 -5.70 -8.21
N ARG A 151 29.25 -6.31 -7.74
CA ARG A 151 27.98 -6.41 -8.47
C ARG A 151 26.95 -5.51 -7.79
N ASP A 152 26.42 -4.54 -8.53
CA ASP A 152 25.33 -3.70 -8.04
C ASP A 152 24.05 -4.52 -7.92
N LEU A 153 23.43 -4.49 -6.74
CA LEU A 153 22.18 -5.17 -6.45
C LEU A 153 20.97 -4.21 -6.55
N GLY A 154 21.22 -2.90 -6.67
CA GLY A 154 20.19 -1.87 -6.73
C GLY A 154 19.74 -1.39 -5.35
N ASP A 155 18.66 -0.61 -5.36
CA ASP A 155 18.06 -0.03 -4.16
C ASP A 155 17.15 -1.05 -3.46
N HIS A 156 17.35 -1.21 -2.15
CA HIS A 156 16.63 -2.18 -1.35
C HIS A 156 16.14 -1.60 -0.03
N ARG A 157 14.88 -1.87 0.32
CA ARG A 157 14.33 -1.55 1.64
C ARG A 157 14.81 -2.56 2.67
N LEU A 158 15.61 -2.08 3.62
CA LEU A 158 16.08 -2.84 4.76
C LEU A 158 15.19 -2.60 5.99
N LYS A 159 15.07 -3.64 6.82
CA LYS A 159 14.33 -3.59 8.09
C LYS A 159 14.90 -2.48 8.99
N ASP A 160 14.03 -1.66 9.59
CA ASP A 160 14.35 -0.48 10.44
C ASP A 160 15.04 0.71 9.75
N ILE A 161 15.20 0.69 8.43
CA ILE A 161 15.83 1.77 7.71
C ILE A 161 14.77 2.50 6.90
N ALA A 162 14.57 3.78 7.22
CA ALA A 162 13.48 4.58 6.65
C ALA A 162 13.61 4.81 5.14
N ARG A 163 14.84 4.82 4.61
CA ARG A 163 15.13 5.02 3.18
C ARG A 163 15.70 3.73 2.58
N PRO A 164 15.41 3.42 1.30
CA PRO A 164 16.09 2.34 0.60
C PRO A 164 17.61 2.54 0.62
N GLU A 165 18.35 1.45 0.79
CA GLU A 165 19.80 1.41 0.72
C GLU A 165 20.23 0.75 -0.58
N ARG A 166 21.18 1.37 -1.28
CA ARG A 166 21.81 0.73 -2.44
C ARG A 166 22.85 -0.28 -1.97
N LEU A 167 22.68 -1.52 -2.38
CA LEU A 167 23.52 -2.64 -1.93
C LEU A 167 24.40 -3.17 -3.07
N TYR A 168 25.56 -3.68 -2.69
CA TYR A 168 26.52 -4.29 -3.61
C TYR A 168 26.94 -5.65 -3.07
N ASP A 169 27.03 -6.63 -3.96
CA ASP A 169 27.59 -7.95 -3.68
C ASP A 169 29.07 -7.97 -4.03
N LEU A 170 29.87 -8.60 -3.17
CA LEU A 170 31.29 -8.78 -3.38
C LEU A 170 31.55 -10.14 -4.03
N VAL A 171 31.86 -10.13 -5.32
CA VAL A 171 32.14 -11.34 -6.10
C VAL A 171 33.62 -11.68 -6.00
N ILE A 172 33.94 -12.81 -5.37
CA ILE A 172 35.31 -13.28 -5.11
C ILE A 172 35.60 -14.50 -6.00
N GLU A 173 36.73 -14.47 -6.70
CA GLU A 173 37.18 -15.64 -7.47
C GLU A 173 37.41 -16.87 -6.56
N GLY A 174 36.85 -18.01 -6.96
CA GLY A 174 36.98 -19.29 -6.24
C GLY A 174 35.98 -19.50 -5.09
N VAL A 175 35.05 -18.58 -4.86
CA VAL A 175 33.95 -18.70 -3.88
C VAL A 175 32.60 -18.62 -4.62
N PRO A 176 31.51 -19.25 -4.12
CA PRO A 176 30.19 -19.09 -4.73
C PRO A 176 29.81 -17.62 -4.90
N ALA A 177 29.36 -17.26 -6.12
CA ALA A 177 29.04 -15.88 -6.50
C ALA A 177 27.59 -15.70 -6.99
N ASP A 178 26.85 -16.80 -7.18
CA ASP A 178 25.47 -16.77 -7.65
C ASP A 178 24.53 -17.02 -6.47
N PHE A 179 23.93 -15.92 -5.99
CA PHE A 179 22.98 -15.91 -4.89
C PHE A 179 21.59 -15.48 -5.39
N PRO A 180 20.51 -15.92 -4.71
CA PRO A 180 19.19 -15.33 -4.92
C PRO A 180 19.20 -13.82 -4.60
N PRO A 181 18.16 -13.07 -5.01
CA PRO A 181 18.02 -11.67 -4.60
C PRO A 181 18.24 -11.48 -3.09
N PRO A 182 18.84 -10.36 -2.66
CA PRO A 182 19.08 -10.09 -1.24
C PRO A 182 17.81 -10.24 -0.41
N ARG A 183 17.94 -10.70 0.84
CA ARG A 183 16.83 -10.89 1.78
C ARG A 183 16.32 -9.56 2.34
N THR A 184 15.72 -8.78 1.46
CA THR A 184 15.23 -7.43 1.71
C THR A 184 13.70 -7.44 1.73
N LEU A 185 13.10 -6.32 2.14
CA LEU A 185 11.63 -6.23 2.15
C LEU A 185 11.05 -6.34 0.73
N ASP A 186 11.81 -6.00 -0.31
CA ASP A 186 11.32 -6.03 -1.69
C ASP A 186 11.46 -7.43 -2.34
N ALA A 187 12.11 -8.39 -1.68
CA ALA A 187 12.35 -9.74 -2.20
C ALA A 187 11.09 -10.63 -2.23
N ARG A 188 10.02 -10.22 -1.54
CA ARG A 188 8.73 -10.91 -1.50
C ARG A 188 7.62 -9.91 -1.81
N PRO A 189 6.54 -10.34 -2.51
CA PRO A 189 5.37 -9.50 -2.70
C PRO A 189 4.85 -8.97 -1.36
N ASN A 190 4.71 -7.64 -1.22
CA ASN A 190 4.13 -7.03 -0.03
C ASN A 190 3.68 -5.59 -0.31
N ASN A 191 2.80 -5.09 0.56
CA ASN A 191 2.36 -3.70 0.61
C ASN A 191 2.54 -3.11 2.03
N LEU A 192 3.52 -3.59 2.80
CA LEU A 192 3.71 -3.17 4.20
C LEU A 192 4.12 -1.68 4.28
N PRO A 193 3.39 -0.85 5.05
CA PRO A 193 3.71 0.57 5.21
C PRO A 193 5.12 0.80 5.79
N ALA A 194 5.83 1.80 5.28
CA ALA A 194 7.10 2.24 5.86
C ALA A 194 6.88 2.90 7.23
N GLN A 195 7.65 2.51 8.24
CA GLN A 195 7.62 3.17 9.55
C GLN A 195 8.61 4.34 9.60
N LEU A 196 8.09 5.57 9.66
CA LEU A 196 8.88 6.81 9.64
C LEU A 196 9.56 7.15 10.98
N THR A 197 9.14 6.52 12.08
CA THR A 197 9.76 6.71 13.40
C THR A 197 10.30 5.38 13.92
N SER A 198 11.41 5.44 14.68
CA SER A 198 12.01 4.28 15.32
C SER A 198 10.97 3.49 16.14
N PHE A 199 11.03 2.17 16.00
CA PHE A 199 10.29 1.23 16.84
C PHE A 199 11.15 0.94 18.07
N VAL A 200 10.65 1.30 19.25
CA VAL A 200 11.42 1.25 20.51
C VAL A 200 11.00 0.02 21.33
N GLY A 201 11.98 -0.83 21.65
CA GLY A 201 11.82 -2.00 22.51
C GLY A 201 10.91 -3.08 21.94
N ARG A 202 10.34 -3.88 22.83
CA ARG A 202 9.41 -5.00 22.60
C ARG A 202 10.05 -6.24 21.98
N GLU A 203 11.30 -6.52 22.30
CA GLU A 203 12.00 -7.71 21.82
C GLU A 203 11.30 -9.01 22.27
N ASP A 204 10.81 -9.03 23.51
CA ASP A 204 10.07 -10.16 24.07
C ASP A 204 8.71 -10.33 23.39
N GLU A 205 7.92 -9.26 23.22
CA GLU A 205 6.63 -9.33 22.52
C GLU A 205 6.80 -9.72 21.05
N ILE A 206 7.83 -9.21 20.36
CA ILE A 206 8.13 -9.63 18.98
C ILE A 206 8.44 -11.13 18.97
N ALA A 207 9.27 -11.62 19.89
CA ALA A 207 9.60 -13.04 19.97
C ALA A 207 8.35 -13.90 20.25
N ASP A 208 7.47 -13.45 21.14
CA ASP A 208 6.24 -14.15 21.49
C ASP A 208 5.22 -14.16 20.34
N VAL A 209 4.98 -13.02 19.68
CA VAL A 209 4.08 -12.95 18.52
C VAL A 209 4.64 -13.82 17.38
N ARG A 210 5.96 -13.82 17.13
CA ARG A 210 6.58 -14.72 16.15
C ARG A 210 6.39 -16.20 16.51
N ARG A 211 6.54 -16.55 17.79
CA ARG A 211 6.30 -17.91 18.28
C ARG A 211 4.84 -18.31 18.10
N LEU A 212 3.89 -17.45 18.46
CA LEU A 212 2.46 -17.69 18.30
C LEU A 212 2.06 -17.79 16.83
N LEU A 213 2.61 -16.94 15.96
CA LEU A 213 2.40 -17.05 14.51
C LEU A 213 2.89 -18.39 13.96
N ARG A 214 3.91 -19.04 14.54
CA ARG A 214 4.32 -20.39 14.11
C ARG A 214 3.31 -21.47 14.54
N LEU A 215 2.70 -21.31 15.71
CA LEU A 215 1.79 -22.29 16.32
C LEU A 215 0.34 -22.15 15.84
N ALA A 216 -0.11 -20.94 15.57
CA ALA A 216 -1.49 -20.61 15.22
C ALA A 216 -1.62 -20.14 13.76
N ARG A 217 -2.83 -20.25 13.21
CA ARG A 217 -3.17 -19.69 11.89
C ARG A 217 -3.92 -18.37 11.99
N LEU A 218 -4.56 -18.12 13.13
CA LEU A 218 -5.23 -16.87 13.44
C LEU A 218 -4.68 -16.35 14.77
N LEU A 219 -4.05 -15.18 14.71
CA LEU A 219 -3.53 -14.48 15.88
C LEU A 219 -4.15 -13.09 15.94
N THR A 220 -4.84 -12.78 17.02
CA THR A 220 -5.42 -11.46 17.27
C THR A 220 -4.61 -10.76 18.35
N LEU A 221 -3.98 -9.65 17.98
CA LEU A 221 -3.37 -8.72 18.91
C LEU A 221 -4.48 -7.86 19.51
N THR A 222 -4.75 -8.08 20.79
CA THR A 222 -5.72 -7.29 21.55
C THR A 222 -5.02 -6.27 22.43
N GLY A 223 -5.78 -5.27 22.88
CA GLY A 223 -5.26 -4.24 23.76
C GLY A 223 -5.94 -2.90 23.56
N THR A 224 -5.81 -2.02 24.54
CA THR A 224 -6.43 -0.70 24.48
C THR A 224 -5.89 0.13 23.32
N GLY A 225 -6.61 1.19 22.95
CA GLY A 225 -6.07 2.20 22.02
C GLY A 225 -4.68 2.67 22.46
N GLY A 226 -3.81 3.04 21.52
CA GLY A 226 -2.50 3.62 21.83
C GLY A 226 -1.44 2.68 22.42
N THR A 227 -1.71 1.37 22.57
CA THR A 227 -0.69 0.38 23.02
C THR A 227 0.34 0.02 21.95
N GLY A 228 0.10 0.39 20.69
CA GLY A 228 1.03 0.13 19.58
C GLY A 228 0.79 -1.17 18.81
N LYS A 229 -0.41 -1.77 18.89
CA LYS A 229 -0.78 -3.01 18.20
C LYS A 229 -0.45 -3.00 16.70
N SER A 230 -0.88 -1.97 15.97
CA SER A 230 -0.61 -1.81 14.53
C SER A 230 0.89 -1.73 14.24
N ARG A 231 1.64 -0.99 15.07
CA ARG A 231 3.09 -0.88 14.92
C ARG A 231 3.79 -2.21 15.17
N LEU A 232 3.36 -2.96 16.20
CA LEU A 232 3.87 -4.29 16.52
C LEU A 232 3.53 -5.31 15.44
N ALA A 233 2.30 -5.29 14.90
CA ALA A 233 1.87 -6.18 13.83
C ALA A 233 2.68 -5.97 12.55
N LEU A 234 2.82 -4.71 12.12
CA LEU A 234 3.64 -4.36 10.96
C LEU A 234 5.12 -4.68 11.16
N ARG A 235 5.63 -4.45 12.39
CA ARG A 235 7.00 -4.80 12.76
C ARG A 235 7.23 -6.30 12.64
N VAL A 236 6.36 -7.11 13.25
CA VAL A 236 6.46 -8.56 13.18
C VAL A 236 6.31 -9.04 11.75
N ALA A 237 5.35 -8.52 10.98
CA ALA A 237 5.14 -8.90 9.58
C ALA A 237 6.39 -8.63 8.72
N ALA A 238 7.05 -7.48 8.90
CA ALA A 238 8.31 -7.18 8.23
C ALA A 238 9.43 -8.16 8.65
N ASP A 239 9.48 -8.54 9.93
CA ASP A 239 10.47 -9.46 10.49
C ASP A 239 10.35 -10.89 9.98
N VAL A 240 9.12 -11.32 9.68
CA VAL A 240 8.83 -12.69 9.22
C VAL A 240 8.51 -12.76 7.73
N LEU A 241 8.60 -11.65 6.99
CA LEU A 241 8.23 -11.59 5.57
C LEU A 241 8.90 -12.68 4.73
N THR A 242 10.17 -12.96 5.03
CA THR A 242 10.95 -13.99 4.31
C THR A 242 10.55 -15.42 4.64
N GLU A 243 9.80 -15.65 5.72
CA GLU A 243 9.23 -16.95 6.11
C GLU A 243 8.01 -17.33 5.24
N TYR A 244 7.38 -16.37 4.55
CA TYR A 244 6.18 -16.60 3.70
C TYR A 244 6.54 -16.54 2.23
N ARG A 245 6.44 -17.69 1.53
CA ARG A 245 6.86 -17.81 0.13
C ARG A 245 6.15 -16.81 -0.79
N ASP A 246 4.86 -16.59 -0.54
CA ASP A 246 3.99 -15.78 -1.39
C ASP A 246 3.73 -14.38 -0.82
N GLY A 247 4.42 -14.00 0.27
CA GLY A 247 4.48 -12.62 0.77
C GLY A 247 3.65 -12.29 2.01
N ALA A 248 3.60 -11.01 2.35
CA ALA A 248 2.79 -10.48 3.45
C ALA A 248 2.04 -9.22 3.04
N PHE A 249 0.75 -9.14 3.38
CA PHE A 249 -0.13 -8.09 2.91
C PHE A 249 -0.87 -7.42 4.07
N PHE A 250 -0.91 -6.09 4.05
CA PHE A 250 -1.59 -5.23 5.00
C PHE A 250 -2.94 -4.78 4.44
N VAL A 251 -3.99 -4.98 5.23
CA VAL A 251 -5.36 -4.51 4.98
C VAL A 251 -5.71 -3.50 6.06
N ASP A 252 -5.82 -2.23 5.67
CA ASP A 252 -6.26 -1.16 6.56
C ASP A 252 -7.78 -1.05 6.54
N LEU A 253 -8.43 -1.26 7.70
CA LEU A 253 -9.88 -1.11 7.85
C LEU A 253 -10.26 0.17 8.61
N SER A 254 -9.30 1.07 8.89
CA SER A 254 -9.52 2.27 9.72
C SER A 254 -10.62 3.22 9.20
N ALA A 255 -10.84 3.23 7.89
CA ALA A 255 -11.81 4.08 7.22
C ALA A 255 -13.12 3.36 6.83
N LEU A 256 -13.22 2.05 7.06
CA LEU A 256 -14.42 1.27 6.71
C LEU A 256 -15.36 1.14 7.90
N THR A 257 -16.63 1.42 7.65
CA THR A 257 -17.72 1.21 8.61
C THR A 257 -18.69 0.13 8.16
N ASP A 258 -18.72 -0.20 6.86
CA ASP A 258 -19.59 -1.25 6.31
C ASP A 258 -18.82 -2.58 6.18
N PRO A 259 -19.22 -3.63 6.94
CA PRO A 259 -18.64 -4.97 6.85
C PRO A 259 -18.66 -5.56 5.43
N ALA A 260 -19.61 -5.17 4.57
CA ALA A 260 -19.73 -5.68 3.21
C ALA A 260 -18.56 -5.26 2.30
N LEU A 261 -17.82 -4.21 2.66
CA LEU A 261 -16.67 -3.70 1.88
C LEU A 261 -15.34 -4.38 2.25
N VAL A 262 -15.28 -5.14 3.36
CA VAL A 262 -14.06 -5.81 3.83
C VAL A 262 -13.50 -6.83 2.81
N PRO A 263 -14.32 -7.65 2.12
CA PRO A 263 -13.84 -8.50 1.05
C PRO A 263 -13.15 -7.75 -0.09
N SER A 264 -13.72 -6.64 -0.56
CA SER A 264 -13.13 -5.81 -1.61
C SER A 264 -11.84 -5.14 -1.16
N ALA A 265 -11.76 -4.66 0.10
CA ALA A 265 -10.52 -4.11 0.66
C ALA A 265 -9.41 -5.17 0.75
N THR A 266 -9.76 -6.39 1.15
CA THR A 266 -8.83 -7.53 1.23
C THR A 266 -8.36 -7.96 -0.15
N ALA A 267 -9.28 -8.04 -1.12
CA ALA A 267 -8.97 -8.36 -2.50
C ALA A 267 -7.98 -7.34 -3.08
N ARG A 268 -8.23 -6.04 -2.90
CA ARG A 268 -7.36 -4.95 -3.34
C ARG A 268 -5.95 -5.06 -2.76
N ALA A 269 -5.83 -5.29 -1.45
CA ALA A 269 -4.54 -5.44 -0.79
C ALA A 269 -3.72 -6.62 -1.35
N LEU A 270 -4.40 -7.72 -1.70
CA LEU A 270 -3.80 -8.92 -2.30
C LEU A 270 -3.62 -8.83 -3.83
N GLY A 271 -4.13 -7.77 -4.46
CA GLY A 271 -4.24 -7.68 -5.92
C GLY A 271 -5.15 -8.77 -6.51
N VAL A 272 -6.15 -9.24 -5.77
CA VAL A 272 -7.13 -10.22 -6.22
C VAL A 272 -8.21 -9.57 -7.09
N PRO A 273 -8.49 -10.17 -8.26
CA PRO A 273 -9.71 -10.03 -9.06
C PRO A 273 -11.07 -9.79 -8.40
N GLU A 274 -11.77 -8.75 -8.82
CA GLU A 274 -13.24 -8.68 -8.77
C GLU A 274 -13.86 -9.28 -10.03
N GLU A 275 -14.31 -10.54 -9.97
CA GLU A 275 -15.05 -11.21 -11.05
C GLU A 275 -16.54 -10.92 -10.95
N ALA A 276 -17.12 -10.39 -12.03
CA ALA A 276 -18.55 -10.10 -12.04
C ALA A 276 -19.42 -11.38 -12.01
N GLY A 277 -20.52 -11.30 -11.25
CA GLY A 277 -21.42 -12.43 -11.02
C GLY A 277 -20.89 -13.47 -10.02
N ARG A 278 -19.67 -13.28 -9.47
CA ARG A 278 -19.09 -14.15 -8.45
C ARG A 278 -18.88 -13.36 -7.15
N PRO A 279 -19.19 -13.93 -5.98
CA PRO A 279 -18.86 -13.28 -4.72
C PRO A 279 -17.35 -13.02 -4.62
N ILE A 280 -16.95 -11.77 -4.38
CA ILE A 280 -15.54 -11.37 -4.27
C ILE A 280 -14.77 -12.20 -3.22
N LEU A 281 -15.47 -12.58 -2.14
CA LEU A 281 -14.91 -13.47 -1.12
C LEU A 281 -14.46 -14.81 -1.71
N ASP A 282 -15.18 -15.36 -2.67
CA ASP A 282 -14.81 -16.62 -3.32
C ASP A 282 -13.57 -16.47 -4.21
N ALA A 283 -13.40 -15.31 -4.86
CA ALA A 283 -12.18 -15.00 -5.61
C ALA A 283 -10.97 -14.93 -4.67
N VAL A 284 -11.10 -14.26 -3.52
CA VAL A 284 -10.05 -14.20 -2.49
C VAL A 284 -9.73 -15.60 -1.95
N LYS A 285 -10.76 -16.41 -1.63
CA LYS A 285 -10.57 -17.81 -1.19
C LYS A 285 -9.78 -18.63 -2.20
N ASN A 286 -10.10 -18.52 -3.50
CA ASN A 286 -9.39 -19.27 -4.55
C ASN A 286 -7.95 -18.80 -4.72
N HIS A 287 -7.71 -17.49 -4.67
CA HIS A 287 -6.36 -16.93 -4.78
C HIS A 287 -5.45 -17.40 -3.63
N LEU A 288 -5.99 -17.49 -2.42
CA LEU A 288 -5.24 -17.87 -1.23
C LEU A 288 -5.06 -19.39 -1.07
N ARG A 289 -5.88 -20.21 -1.74
CA ARG A 289 -6.02 -21.67 -1.51
C ARG A 289 -4.68 -22.41 -1.38
N ASP A 290 -3.77 -22.18 -2.33
CA ASP A 290 -2.49 -22.90 -2.42
C ASP A 290 -1.28 -22.08 -1.96
N LYS A 291 -1.51 -20.83 -1.55
CA LYS A 291 -0.47 -19.84 -1.23
C LYS A 291 -0.11 -19.79 0.25
N GLU A 292 1.16 -19.53 0.52
CA GLU A 292 1.72 -19.30 1.84
C GLU A 292 1.89 -17.79 2.07
N ILE A 293 0.84 -17.17 2.61
CA ILE A 293 0.71 -15.72 2.82
C ILE A 293 0.49 -15.40 4.30
N LEU A 294 1.07 -14.29 4.75
CA LEU A 294 0.68 -13.59 5.97
C LEU A 294 -0.26 -12.41 5.65
N LEU A 295 -1.50 -12.48 6.11
CA LEU A 295 -2.45 -11.38 6.00
C LEU A 295 -2.51 -10.61 7.32
N VAL A 296 -2.12 -9.33 7.31
CA VAL A 296 -2.20 -8.42 8.45
C VAL A 296 -3.43 -7.54 8.28
N VAL A 297 -4.39 -7.64 9.21
CA VAL A 297 -5.66 -6.89 9.14
C VAL A 297 -5.75 -5.95 10.34
N ASP A 298 -5.76 -4.64 10.08
CA ASP A 298 -5.69 -3.61 11.13
C ASP A 298 -7.07 -3.00 11.43
N ASN A 299 -7.31 -2.65 12.70
CA ASN A 299 -8.52 -1.96 13.19
C ASN A 299 -9.84 -2.72 12.95
N PHE A 300 -9.82 -4.05 13.14
CA PHE A 300 -10.98 -4.90 12.87
C PHE A 300 -12.20 -4.56 13.75
N GLU A 301 -12.01 -3.91 14.90
CA GLU A 301 -13.12 -3.54 15.79
C GLU A 301 -14.20 -2.67 15.13
N GLN A 302 -13.87 -1.94 14.06
CA GLN A 302 -14.81 -1.08 13.33
C GLN A 302 -15.84 -1.87 12.53
N VAL A 303 -15.49 -3.09 12.13
CA VAL A 303 -16.26 -3.97 11.24
C VAL A 303 -16.32 -5.38 11.80
N ALA A 304 -16.54 -5.50 13.12
CA ALA A 304 -16.54 -6.79 13.82
C ALA A 304 -17.50 -7.81 13.20
N ASP A 305 -18.61 -7.37 12.60
CA ASP A 305 -19.56 -8.22 11.89
C ASP A 305 -18.98 -8.91 10.63
N ALA A 306 -17.82 -8.46 10.13
CA ALA A 306 -17.08 -9.11 9.05
C ALA A 306 -16.25 -10.32 9.53
N ALA A 307 -16.18 -10.61 10.83
CA ALA A 307 -15.35 -11.69 11.39
C ALA A 307 -15.58 -13.08 10.75
N PRO A 308 -16.81 -13.50 10.37
CA PRO A 308 -17.04 -14.78 9.69
C PRO A 308 -16.24 -14.95 8.39
N MET A 309 -15.93 -13.85 7.69
CA MET A 309 -15.10 -13.86 6.49
C MET A 309 -13.71 -14.45 6.74
N ILE A 310 -13.12 -14.18 7.91
CA ILE A 310 -11.78 -14.67 8.27
C ILE A 310 -11.78 -16.19 8.45
N GLU A 311 -12.81 -16.75 9.08
CA GLU A 311 -12.97 -18.22 9.21
C GLU A 311 -13.10 -18.88 7.84
N ASP A 312 -13.87 -18.24 6.96
CA ASP A 312 -14.08 -18.64 5.58
C ASP A 312 -12.77 -18.68 4.78
N LEU A 313 -11.91 -17.67 4.93
CA LEU A 313 -10.58 -17.64 4.32
C LEU A 313 -9.66 -18.73 4.88
N LEU A 314 -9.63 -18.88 6.21
CA LEU A 314 -8.79 -19.89 6.87
C LEU A 314 -9.22 -21.32 6.53
N THR A 315 -10.51 -21.55 6.30
CA THR A 315 -11.02 -22.84 5.85
C THR A 315 -10.61 -23.13 4.40
N ALA A 316 -10.69 -22.13 3.52
CA ALA A 316 -10.36 -22.29 2.11
C ALA A 316 -8.86 -22.37 1.80
N ALA A 317 -7.99 -21.77 2.62
CA ALA A 317 -6.56 -21.62 2.35
C ALA A 317 -5.69 -22.19 3.49
N PRO A 318 -5.36 -23.50 3.49
CA PRO A 318 -4.72 -24.18 4.62
C PRO A 318 -3.37 -23.61 5.08
N LYS A 319 -2.64 -22.93 4.19
CA LYS A 319 -1.33 -22.31 4.46
C LYS A 319 -1.42 -20.83 4.84
N LEU A 320 -2.61 -20.22 4.78
CA LEU A 320 -2.83 -18.83 5.19
C LEU A 320 -2.61 -18.68 6.70
N LYS A 321 -1.89 -17.61 7.06
CA LYS A 321 -1.85 -17.07 8.43
C LYS A 321 -2.42 -15.66 8.44
N VAL A 322 -3.20 -15.35 9.47
CA VAL A 322 -3.86 -14.06 9.65
C VAL A 322 -3.43 -13.46 10.99
N LEU A 323 -2.93 -12.23 10.95
CA LEU A 323 -2.57 -11.41 12.10
C LEU A 323 -3.53 -10.22 12.16
N ILE A 324 -4.42 -10.21 13.15
CA ILE A 324 -5.43 -9.16 13.31
C ILE A 324 -4.99 -8.21 14.42
N THR A 325 -5.23 -6.91 14.26
CA THR A 325 -5.26 -5.98 15.40
C THR A 325 -6.69 -5.58 15.69
N SER A 326 -7.08 -5.67 16.97
CA SER A 326 -8.40 -5.26 17.41
C SER A 326 -8.40 -4.79 18.86
N ARG A 327 -9.41 -4.04 19.29
CA ARG A 327 -9.65 -3.73 20.71
C ARG A 327 -10.27 -4.88 21.48
N VAL A 328 -10.93 -5.80 20.79
CA VAL A 328 -11.66 -6.94 21.37
C VAL A 328 -11.26 -8.24 20.67
N VAL A 329 -11.44 -9.35 21.34
CA VAL A 329 -11.31 -10.69 20.74
C VAL A 329 -12.48 -10.91 19.79
N LEU A 330 -12.23 -11.45 18.60
CA LEU A 330 -13.29 -11.68 17.60
C LEU A 330 -14.14 -12.93 17.92
N SER A 331 -13.67 -13.76 18.85
CA SER A 331 -14.29 -15.02 19.28
C SER A 331 -14.41 -16.04 18.15
N LEU A 332 -13.42 -16.08 17.26
CA LEU A 332 -13.36 -16.98 16.10
C LEU A 332 -12.74 -18.33 16.45
N ARG A 333 -13.09 -19.37 15.69
CA ARG A 333 -12.53 -20.72 15.87
C ARG A 333 -11.04 -20.74 15.54
N GLY A 334 -10.23 -21.23 16.48
CA GLY A 334 -8.77 -21.32 16.33
C GLY A 334 -8.04 -19.99 16.54
N GLU A 335 -8.76 -18.93 16.92
CA GLU A 335 -8.19 -17.66 17.32
C GLU A 335 -7.29 -17.83 18.54
N HIS A 336 -6.05 -17.37 18.40
CA HIS A 336 -5.15 -17.17 19.53
C HIS A 336 -5.14 -15.69 19.85
N GLU A 337 -5.41 -15.36 21.10
CA GLU A 337 -5.29 -14.00 21.59
C GLU A 337 -3.87 -13.74 22.09
N TYR A 338 -3.32 -12.56 21.75
CA TYR A 338 -2.17 -11.99 22.41
C TYR A 338 -2.52 -10.59 22.92
N GLU A 339 -2.74 -10.45 24.22
CA GLU A 339 -2.92 -9.15 24.86
C GLU A 339 -1.59 -8.40 24.81
N VAL A 340 -1.50 -7.36 23.97
CA VAL A 340 -0.30 -6.55 23.82
C VAL A 340 -0.10 -5.71 25.09
N PRO A 341 0.94 -5.97 25.90
CA PRO A 341 1.15 -5.22 27.11
C PRO A 341 1.61 -3.79 26.78
N PRO A 342 1.35 -2.80 27.65
CA PRO A 342 2.05 -1.53 27.64
C PRO A 342 3.57 -1.72 27.85
N LEU A 343 4.38 -0.69 27.54
CA LEU A 343 5.81 -0.73 27.81
C LEU A 343 6.05 -0.73 29.32
N LYS A 344 6.98 -1.54 29.81
CA LYS A 344 7.22 -1.65 31.25
C LYS A 344 7.86 -0.37 31.80
N PRO A 345 7.16 0.41 32.67
CA PRO A 345 7.77 1.59 33.27
C PRO A 345 8.66 1.19 34.47
N PRO A 346 9.64 2.03 34.85
CA PRO A 346 10.40 1.87 36.08
C PRO A 346 9.52 2.07 37.33
N ASP A 347 9.82 1.39 38.44
CA ASP A 347 9.14 1.59 39.72
C ASP A 347 9.58 2.93 40.35
N PRO A 348 8.67 3.92 40.49
CA PRO A 348 9.03 5.22 41.06
C PRO A 348 9.48 5.15 42.52
N ALA A 349 9.09 4.11 43.28
CA ALA A 349 9.49 3.93 44.66
C ALA A 349 10.90 3.32 44.81
N ARG A 350 11.45 2.73 43.74
CA ARG A 350 12.73 2.01 43.72
C ARG A 350 13.45 2.22 42.39
N LEU A 351 14.01 3.42 42.24
CA LEU A 351 14.72 3.80 41.02
C LEU A 351 16.10 3.12 40.98
N PRO A 352 16.47 2.48 39.86
CA PRO A 352 17.83 2.04 39.62
C PRO A 352 18.73 3.25 39.28
N ASP A 353 20.03 2.99 39.09
CA ASP A 353 20.95 4.01 38.58
C ASP A 353 20.52 4.52 37.18
N VAL A 354 20.98 5.71 36.79
CA VAL A 354 20.54 6.37 35.55
C VAL A 354 20.87 5.58 34.29
N LEU A 355 21.98 4.83 34.25
CA LEU A 355 22.34 4.04 33.07
C LEU A 355 21.36 2.88 32.88
N THR A 356 20.98 2.22 33.98
CA THR A 356 19.96 1.17 33.98
C THR A 356 18.57 1.74 33.69
N LEU A 357 18.21 2.89 34.25
CA LEU A 357 16.92 3.56 33.99
C LEU A 357 16.71 3.84 32.49
N ARG A 358 17.76 4.30 31.80
CA ARG A 358 17.74 4.57 30.35
C ARG A 358 17.51 3.33 29.49
N ARG A 359 17.56 2.11 30.05
CA ARG A 359 17.26 0.85 29.35
C ARG A 359 15.81 0.41 29.48
N PHE A 360 15.00 1.06 30.31
CA PHE A 360 13.57 0.80 30.35
C PHE A 360 12.91 1.35 29.09
N GLU A 361 12.14 0.51 28.39
CA GLU A 361 11.55 0.85 27.09
C GLU A 361 10.67 2.11 27.14
N ALA A 362 9.89 2.28 28.22
CA ALA A 362 9.06 3.46 28.42
C ALA A 362 9.91 4.74 28.53
N VAL A 363 11.08 4.66 29.18
CA VAL A 363 12.03 5.76 29.33
C VAL A 363 12.78 6.01 28.03
N GLN A 364 13.14 4.96 27.28
CA GLN A 364 13.73 5.07 25.95
C GLN A 364 12.77 5.79 25.00
N LEU A 365 11.51 5.37 24.95
CA LEU A 365 10.49 6.01 24.13
C LEU A 365 10.32 7.48 24.52
N PHE A 366 10.19 7.78 25.82
CA PHE A 366 10.11 9.17 26.29
C PHE A 366 11.33 9.98 25.84
N THR A 367 12.53 9.43 25.99
CA THR A 367 13.79 10.09 25.64
C THR A 367 13.88 10.35 24.14
N GLU A 368 13.61 9.35 23.31
CA GLU A 368 13.67 9.48 21.85
C GLU A 368 12.68 10.53 21.33
N ARG A 369 11.46 10.56 21.87
CA ARG A 369 10.45 11.57 21.49
C ARG A 369 10.81 12.96 22.02
N ALA A 370 11.35 13.06 23.24
CA ALA A 370 11.81 14.33 23.80
C ALA A 370 13.00 14.90 23.02
N VAL A 371 13.95 14.04 22.58
CA VAL A 371 15.08 14.44 21.73
C VAL A 371 14.60 14.96 20.37
N ALA A 372 13.53 14.40 19.81
CA ALA A 372 12.97 14.85 18.54
C ALA A 372 12.46 16.31 18.58
N VAL A 373 11.91 16.76 19.72
CA VAL A 373 11.44 18.15 19.91
C VAL A 373 12.46 19.06 20.60
N GLN A 374 13.43 18.48 21.31
CA GLN A 374 14.49 19.17 22.03
C GLN A 374 15.80 18.37 21.89
N PRO A 375 16.63 18.61 20.84
CA PRO A 375 17.81 17.78 20.53
C PRO A 375 18.82 17.62 21.68
N ALA A 376 18.89 18.60 22.57
CA ALA A 376 19.77 18.60 23.74
C ALA A 376 19.22 17.80 24.95
N PHE A 377 17.98 17.29 24.89
CA PHE A 377 17.37 16.58 26.00
C PHE A 377 18.16 15.31 26.34
N ARG A 378 18.47 15.13 27.63
CA ARG A 378 19.09 13.90 28.15
C ARG A 378 18.46 13.56 29.49
N VAL A 379 18.30 12.27 29.77
CA VAL A 379 17.93 11.78 31.11
C VAL A 379 19.16 11.85 32.01
N THR A 380 19.15 12.74 32.99
CA THR A 380 20.22 13.02 33.95
C THR A 380 19.80 12.54 35.35
N GLU A 381 20.73 12.50 36.31
CA GLU A 381 20.38 12.17 37.71
C GLU A 381 19.29 13.09 38.28
N ARG A 382 19.26 14.36 37.84
CA ARG A 382 18.29 15.35 38.33
C ARG A 382 16.86 15.05 37.86
N ASN A 383 16.67 14.75 36.57
CA ASN A 383 15.33 14.57 35.98
C ASN A 383 14.88 13.10 35.88
N ALA A 384 15.79 12.14 36.13
CA ALA A 384 15.50 10.72 36.11
C ALA A 384 14.30 10.31 36.98
N PRO A 385 14.17 10.78 38.24
CA PRO A 385 13.00 10.47 39.06
C PRO A 385 11.69 10.95 38.44
N ALA A 386 11.72 12.14 37.83
CA ALA A 386 10.53 12.71 37.21
C ALA A 386 10.10 11.94 35.95
N VAL A 387 11.06 11.58 35.08
CA VAL A 387 10.78 10.78 33.88
C VAL A 387 10.24 9.39 34.25
N ALA A 388 10.80 8.77 35.29
CA ALA A 388 10.32 7.49 35.80
C ALA A 388 8.87 7.58 36.33
N GLU A 389 8.57 8.61 37.12
CA GLU A 389 7.23 8.80 37.67
C GLU A 389 6.20 9.19 36.60
N ILE A 390 6.58 9.96 35.57
CA ILE A 390 5.71 10.27 34.42
C ILE A 390 5.37 8.99 33.66
N THR A 391 6.39 8.23 33.23
CA THR A 391 6.18 7.00 32.44
C THR A 391 5.35 5.96 33.19
N ALA A 392 5.54 5.84 34.52
CA ALA A 392 4.72 5.00 35.37
C ALA A 392 3.26 5.48 35.47
N ARG A 393 3.01 6.80 35.62
CA ARG A 393 1.65 7.36 35.68
C ARG A 393 0.87 7.24 34.38
N LEU A 394 1.57 7.21 33.25
CA LEU A 394 0.99 7.01 31.94
C LEU A 394 0.75 5.51 31.65
N ASP A 395 0.81 4.65 32.67
CA ASP A 395 0.64 3.20 32.60
C ASP A 395 1.50 2.52 31.54
N GLY A 396 2.65 3.12 31.17
CA GLY A 396 3.51 2.59 30.12
C GLY A 396 2.91 2.66 28.70
N LEU A 397 1.80 3.38 28.50
CA LEU A 397 1.11 3.45 27.21
C LEU A 397 1.94 4.27 26.21
N PRO A 398 2.41 3.67 25.08
CA PRO A 398 3.26 4.35 24.12
C PRO A 398 2.70 5.69 23.66
N LEU A 399 1.45 5.74 23.21
CA LEU A 399 0.86 6.99 22.74
C LEU A 399 0.79 8.06 23.83
N ALA A 400 0.47 7.69 25.07
CA ALA A 400 0.42 8.62 26.18
C ALA A 400 1.82 9.18 26.51
N ILE A 401 2.84 8.32 26.46
CA ILE A 401 4.26 8.69 26.63
C ILE A 401 4.70 9.63 25.50
N GLU A 402 4.36 9.34 24.24
CA GLU A 402 4.66 10.21 23.09
C GLU A 402 4.06 11.62 23.29
N LEU A 403 2.77 11.69 23.66
CA LEU A 403 2.06 12.94 23.93
C LEU A 403 2.67 13.74 25.10
N ALA A 404 3.22 13.07 26.11
CA ALA A 404 3.89 13.72 27.22
C ALA A 404 5.31 14.18 26.86
N ALA A 405 6.08 13.35 26.17
CA ALA A 405 7.45 13.65 25.78
C ALA A 405 7.55 14.89 24.88
N THR A 406 6.56 15.15 24.02
CA THR A 406 6.55 16.37 23.19
C THR A 406 6.43 17.66 24.00
N ARG A 407 5.97 17.57 25.26
CA ARG A 407 5.85 18.73 26.17
C ARG A 407 7.17 19.17 26.79
N THR A 408 8.26 18.42 26.61
CA THR A 408 9.60 18.86 27.05
C THR A 408 10.07 20.15 26.38
N LYS A 409 9.46 20.52 25.24
CA LYS A 409 9.67 21.81 24.56
C LYS A 409 9.30 23.02 25.43
N VAL A 410 8.33 22.86 26.34
CA VAL A 410 7.75 23.97 27.13
C VAL A 410 7.78 23.74 28.64
N LEU A 411 7.87 22.49 29.10
CA LEU A 411 7.88 22.12 30.51
C LEU A 411 9.02 21.14 30.79
N THR A 412 9.73 21.32 31.90
CA THR A 412 10.64 20.29 32.39
C THR A 412 9.86 19.06 32.91
N PRO A 413 10.44 17.85 32.90
CA PRO A 413 9.80 16.66 33.49
C PRO A 413 9.30 16.90 34.93
N GLU A 414 10.06 17.63 35.73
CA GLU A 414 9.72 17.99 37.10
C GLU A 414 8.45 18.88 37.18
N GLU A 415 8.27 19.78 36.22
CA GLU A 415 7.09 20.66 36.12
C GLU A 415 5.86 19.95 35.53
N MET A 416 6.06 18.90 34.74
CA MET A 416 4.96 18.10 34.17
C MET A 416 4.25 17.28 35.25
N LEU A 417 4.99 16.73 36.21
CA LEU A 417 4.47 15.78 37.21
C LEU A 417 3.26 16.26 38.02
N PRO A 418 3.26 17.47 38.63
CA PRO A 418 2.11 17.96 39.38
C PRO A 418 0.87 18.18 38.49
N ARG A 419 1.09 18.65 37.26
CA ARG A 419 0.00 18.93 36.30
C ARG A 419 -0.66 17.64 35.82
N LEU A 420 0.14 16.59 35.62
CA LEU A 420 -0.35 15.25 35.28
C LEU A 420 -1.18 14.66 36.42
N ARG A 421 -0.74 14.84 37.68
CA ARG A 421 -1.46 14.38 38.89
C ARG A 421 -2.87 14.93 38.99
N ASP A 422 -3.00 16.26 38.89
CA ASP A 422 -4.28 16.91 39.13
C ASP A 422 -5.30 16.54 38.05
N ARG A 423 -4.88 16.43 36.78
CA ARG A 423 -5.80 16.18 35.66
C ARG A 423 -6.22 14.72 35.52
N LEU A 424 -5.32 13.75 35.73
CA LEU A 424 -5.68 12.33 35.82
C LEU A 424 -6.70 12.09 36.96
N SER A 425 -6.61 12.88 38.04
CA SER A 425 -7.52 12.77 39.18
C SER A 425 -8.90 13.42 38.96
N LEU A 426 -8.97 14.53 38.21
CA LEU A 426 -10.20 15.30 37.99
C LEU A 426 -11.13 14.69 36.93
N LEU A 427 -10.58 14.12 35.84
CA LEU A 427 -11.35 13.54 34.73
C LEU A 427 -11.80 12.09 34.98
N SER A 428 -11.21 11.43 35.98
CA SER A 428 -11.63 10.12 36.52
C SER A 428 -13.08 10.07 37.03
N SER A 429 -13.77 11.22 37.12
CA SER A 429 -15.16 11.33 37.61
C SER A 429 -16.23 11.00 36.55
N GLY A 430 -15.97 11.25 35.26
CA GLY A 430 -16.96 11.11 34.18
C GLY A 430 -16.97 9.75 33.45
N ALA A 431 -15.87 8.99 33.50
CA ALA A 431 -15.68 7.76 32.72
C ALA A 431 -15.45 6.50 33.59
N ARG A 432 -16.12 6.41 34.74
CA ARG A 432 -15.91 5.32 35.73
C ARG A 432 -16.17 3.90 35.19
N THR A 433 -16.88 3.77 34.08
CA THR A 433 -17.22 2.50 33.43
C THR A 433 -16.14 1.97 32.47
N LEU A 434 -15.13 2.78 32.11
CA LEU A 434 -14.04 2.34 31.23
C LEU A 434 -12.93 1.63 32.02
N PRO A 435 -12.25 0.62 31.42
CA PRO A 435 -11.03 0.05 31.99
C PRO A 435 -10.00 1.12 32.34
N GLN A 436 -9.23 0.92 33.42
CA GLN A 436 -8.24 1.89 33.93
C GLN A 436 -7.31 2.42 32.84
N ARG A 437 -6.80 1.55 31.97
CA ARG A 437 -5.86 1.93 30.89
C ARG A 437 -6.49 2.81 29.80
N GLN A 438 -7.76 2.59 29.46
CA GLN A 438 -8.47 3.46 28.52
C GLN A 438 -8.71 4.85 29.12
N ARG A 439 -8.94 4.93 30.44
CA ARG A 439 -9.00 6.20 31.17
C ARG A 439 -7.66 6.93 31.12
N THR A 440 -6.55 6.26 31.44
CA THR A 440 -5.22 6.88 31.42
C THR A 440 -4.85 7.45 30.04
N LEU A 441 -5.13 6.73 28.94
CA LEU A 441 -4.89 7.27 27.60
C LEU A 441 -5.77 8.49 27.32
N ARG A 442 -7.06 8.37 27.61
CA ARG A 442 -8.04 9.45 27.42
C ARG A 442 -7.65 10.70 28.21
N ASP A 443 -7.18 10.53 29.43
CA ASP A 443 -6.72 11.60 30.30
C ASP A 443 -5.42 12.23 29.79
N ALA A 444 -4.50 11.45 29.22
CA ALA A 444 -3.29 11.96 28.58
C ALA A 444 -3.61 12.80 27.32
N ILE A 445 -4.57 12.35 26.51
CA ILE A 445 -5.10 13.11 25.37
C ILE A 445 -5.79 14.39 25.87
N ALA A 446 -6.64 14.29 26.89
CA ALA A 446 -7.34 15.43 27.47
C ALA A 446 -6.37 16.46 28.05
N TRP A 447 -5.31 16.04 28.75
CA TRP A 447 -4.27 16.94 29.22
C TRP A 447 -3.53 17.62 28.06
N SER A 448 -3.20 16.86 27.00
CA SER A 448 -2.60 17.44 25.78
C SER A 448 -3.50 18.45 25.08
N HIS A 449 -4.81 18.21 25.08
CA HIS A 449 -5.84 19.11 24.57
C HIS A 449 -6.04 20.34 25.47
N ASP A 450 -5.99 20.18 26.80
CA ASP A 450 -6.13 21.29 27.76
C ASP A 450 -4.95 22.28 27.69
N LEU A 451 -3.82 21.86 27.16
CA LEU A 451 -2.67 22.74 26.88
C LEU A 451 -2.78 23.51 25.57
N LEU A 452 -3.80 23.22 24.75
CA LEU A 452 -4.12 24.01 23.57
C LEU A 452 -4.84 25.30 23.99
N ASP A 453 -4.60 26.37 23.25
CA ASP A 453 -5.44 27.56 23.34
C ASP A 453 -6.83 27.32 22.71
N ASP A 454 -7.77 28.24 22.94
CA ASP A 454 -9.15 28.02 22.50
C ASP A 454 -9.30 27.88 20.97
N PRO A 455 -8.61 28.68 20.13
CA PRO A 455 -8.58 28.45 18.68
C PRO A 455 -8.04 27.07 18.29
N GLU A 456 -6.92 26.63 18.86
CA GLU A 456 -6.33 25.30 18.59
C GLU A 456 -7.27 24.16 19.00
N ARG A 457 -7.98 24.28 20.13
CA ARG A 457 -8.97 23.27 20.57
C ARG A 457 -10.12 23.14 19.60
N ARG A 458 -10.64 24.26 19.09
CA ARG A 458 -11.69 24.26 18.06
C ARG A 458 -11.19 23.60 16.78
N LEU A 459 -10.02 23.99 16.29
CA LEU A 459 -9.42 23.38 15.09
C LEU A 459 -9.24 21.87 15.27
N PHE A 460 -8.67 21.44 16.38
CA PHE A 460 -8.49 20.03 16.72
C PHE A 460 -9.80 19.23 16.68
N ALA A 461 -10.87 19.77 17.28
CA ALA A 461 -12.17 19.12 17.29
C ALA A 461 -12.76 19.05 15.87
N ARG A 462 -12.67 20.12 15.07
CA ARG A 462 -13.19 20.16 13.69
C ARG A 462 -12.43 19.22 12.75
N LEU A 463 -11.10 19.12 12.88
CA LEU A 463 -10.27 18.18 12.09
C LEU A 463 -10.64 16.71 12.30
N SER A 464 -11.31 16.36 13.40
CA SER A 464 -11.72 14.98 13.69
C SER A 464 -12.82 14.43 12.77
N VAL A 465 -13.40 15.28 11.90
CA VAL A 465 -14.42 14.89 10.92
C VAL A 465 -13.84 14.15 9.72
N PHE A 466 -12.57 14.36 9.39
CA PHE A 466 -11.92 13.73 8.23
C PHE A 466 -11.66 12.24 8.43
N SER A 467 -11.73 11.49 7.33
CA SER A 467 -11.44 10.04 7.24
C SER A 467 -10.29 9.82 6.25
N GLY A 468 -9.28 9.01 6.59
CA GLY A 468 -8.11 8.81 5.70
C GLY A 468 -7.17 10.02 5.58
N GLY A 469 -7.27 10.98 6.51
CA GLY A 469 -6.44 12.19 6.53
C GLY A 469 -6.98 13.32 5.64
N TRP A 470 -6.19 14.37 5.46
CA TRP A 470 -6.59 15.57 4.72
C TRP A 470 -5.38 16.40 4.23
N THR A 471 -5.64 17.33 3.31
CA THR A 471 -4.69 18.36 2.89
C THR A 471 -4.92 19.67 3.65
N LEU A 472 -3.98 20.61 3.58
CA LEU A 472 -4.17 21.96 4.12
C LEU A 472 -5.43 22.63 3.52
N VAL A 473 -5.60 22.55 2.19
CA VAL A 473 -6.75 23.13 1.48
C VAL A 473 -8.08 22.54 1.98
N SER A 474 -8.13 21.22 2.20
CA SER A 474 -9.31 20.58 2.77
C SER A 474 -9.60 21.07 4.19
N ALA A 475 -8.57 21.22 5.03
CA ALA A 475 -8.73 21.75 6.39
C ALA A 475 -9.27 23.19 6.38
N GLU A 476 -8.78 24.04 5.47
CA GLU A 476 -9.28 25.41 5.31
C GLU A 476 -10.76 25.44 4.90
N ALA A 477 -11.15 24.61 3.92
CA ALA A 477 -12.53 24.59 3.44
C ALA A 477 -13.52 24.06 4.49
N VAL A 478 -13.15 23.01 5.22
CA VAL A 478 -14.05 22.34 6.16
C VAL A 478 -14.03 22.99 7.53
N CYS A 479 -12.86 23.34 8.06
CA CYS A 479 -12.71 23.78 9.46
C CYS A 479 -12.94 25.26 9.68
N ASP A 480 -13.10 26.08 8.63
CA ASP A 480 -13.40 27.52 8.75
C ASP A 480 -12.40 28.30 9.63
N PRO A 481 -11.17 28.55 9.14
CA PRO A 481 -10.10 29.20 9.91
C PRO A 481 -10.51 30.55 10.51
N GLU A 482 -11.35 31.32 9.82
CA GLU A 482 -11.88 32.59 10.31
C GLU A 482 -12.78 32.40 11.54
N ALA A 483 -13.72 31.45 11.49
CA ALA A 483 -14.55 31.11 12.64
C ALA A 483 -13.75 30.44 13.78
N VAL A 484 -12.66 29.74 13.46
CA VAL A 484 -11.72 29.24 14.47
C VAL A 484 -10.94 30.39 15.12
N GLY A 485 -10.61 31.44 14.36
CA GLY A 485 -9.75 32.54 14.78
C GLY A 485 -8.26 32.17 14.77
N LEU A 486 -7.87 31.21 13.92
CA LEU A 486 -6.50 30.74 13.77
C LEU A 486 -6.26 30.32 12.32
N ASP A 487 -5.13 30.75 11.76
CA ASP A 487 -4.69 30.29 10.43
C ASP A 487 -4.51 28.76 10.43
N ALA A 488 -4.98 28.10 9.37
CA ALA A 488 -4.99 26.64 9.31
C ALA A 488 -3.58 26.05 9.33
N LEU A 489 -2.61 26.70 8.69
CA LEU A 489 -1.23 26.23 8.64
C LEU A 489 -0.54 26.40 10.00
N ASP A 490 -0.74 27.53 10.66
CA ASP A 490 -0.22 27.77 12.01
C ASP A 490 -0.81 26.76 13.01
N GLY A 491 -2.14 26.55 12.93
CA GLY A 491 -2.83 25.58 13.77
C GLY A 491 -2.37 24.13 13.51
N LEU A 492 -2.23 23.71 12.26
CA LEU A 492 -1.73 22.38 11.92
C LEU A 492 -0.27 22.20 12.36
N THR A 493 0.58 23.22 12.17
CA THR A 493 1.98 23.21 12.64
C THR A 493 2.03 23.01 14.15
N SER A 494 1.21 23.75 14.89
CA SER A 494 1.10 23.62 16.33
C SER A 494 0.59 22.24 16.78
N LEU A 495 -0.43 21.70 16.12
CA LEU A 495 -0.98 20.38 16.44
C LEU A 495 -0.01 19.24 16.10
N VAL A 496 0.79 19.38 15.04
CA VAL A 496 1.87 18.45 14.68
C VAL A 496 2.99 18.50 15.72
N ASP A 497 3.43 19.69 16.11
CA ASP A 497 4.42 19.88 17.18
C ASP A 497 3.98 19.23 18.51
N LYS A 498 2.68 19.21 18.76
CA LYS A 498 2.06 18.63 19.94
C LYS A 498 1.67 17.15 19.78
N SER A 499 1.99 16.54 18.64
CA SER A 499 1.70 15.13 18.30
C SER A 499 0.22 14.73 18.36
N LEU A 500 -0.68 15.71 18.19
CA LEU A 500 -2.13 15.47 18.05
C LEU A 500 -2.51 15.21 16.59
N VAL A 501 -1.70 15.72 15.66
CA VAL A 501 -1.80 15.49 14.22
C VAL A 501 -0.45 14.96 13.73
N ARG A 502 -0.46 14.12 12.69
CA ARG A 502 0.74 13.59 12.04
C ARG A 502 0.83 14.11 10.62
N ARG A 503 2.04 14.48 10.19
CA ARG A 503 2.34 14.71 8.78
C ARG A 503 2.60 13.37 8.10
N VAL A 504 1.93 13.14 6.98
CA VAL A 504 2.11 11.99 6.11
C VAL A 504 2.68 12.49 4.79
N GLU A 505 3.82 11.94 4.38
CA GLU A 505 4.46 12.24 3.09
C GLU A 505 4.31 11.01 2.17
N PRO A 506 3.32 11.01 1.26
CA PRO A 506 3.30 10.03 0.18
C PRO A 506 4.51 10.26 -0.74
N ALA A 507 5.05 9.18 -1.31
CA ALA A 507 6.10 9.31 -2.32
C ALA A 507 5.59 10.19 -3.49
N GLY A 508 6.24 11.33 -3.74
CA GLY A 508 5.94 12.23 -4.86
C GLY A 508 4.66 13.08 -4.74
N GLY A 509 3.98 13.12 -3.59
CA GLY A 509 2.67 13.78 -3.44
C GLY A 509 2.65 15.07 -2.61
N THR A 510 1.46 15.70 -2.52
CA THR A 510 1.17 16.82 -1.62
C THR A 510 1.24 16.40 -0.15
N VAL A 511 1.70 17.32 0.72
CA VAL A 511 1.76 17.07 2.16
C VAL A 511 0.36 16.80 2.72
N ARG A 512 0.19 15.66 3.39
CA ARG A 512 -1.06 15.29 4.06
C ARG A 512 -0.90 15.29 5.56
N PHE A 513 -2.03 15.39 6.23
CA PHE A 513 -2.16 15.31 7.67
C PHE A 513 -3.11 14.17 8.04
N ALA A 514 -2.90 13.56 9.20
CA ALA A 514 -3.76 12.51 9.72
C ALA A 514 -3.83 12.56 11.25
N MET A 515 -4.96 12.13 11.80
CA MET A 515 -5.13 11.87 13.23
C MET A 515 -5.10 10.37 13.49
N LEU A 516 -4.46 9.97 14.59
CA LEU A 516 -4.64 8.62 15.10
C LEU A 516 -6.09 8.40 15.50
N GLU A 517 -6.61 7.20 15.27
CA GLU A 517 -8.00 6.84 15.56
C GLU A 517 -8.45 7.25 16.96
N THR A 518 -7.67 6.92 17.99
CA THR A 518 -7.99 7.25 19.39
C THR A 518 -8.03 8.76 19.67
N ILE A 519 -7.23 9.54 18.93
CA ILE A 519 -7.24 11.00 19.03
C ILE A 519 -8.42 11.57 18.25
N ARG A 520 -8.74 11.00 17.08
CA ARG A 520 -9.91 11.34 16.28
C ARG A 520 -11.20 11.11 17.07
N GLU A 521 -11.37 9.95 17.69
CA GLU A 521 -12.52 9.64 18.56
C GLU A 521 -12.69 10.69 19.68
N PHE A 522 -11.59 11.04 20.38
CA PHE A 522 -11.64 12.08 21.41
C PHE A 522 -12.05 13.44 20.82
N GLY A 523 -11.51 13.80 19.64
CA GLY A 523 -11.89 15.00 18.89
C GLY A 523 -13.38 15.02 18.51
N GLN A 524 -13.93 13.89 18.05
CA GLN A 524 -15.34 13.77 17.67
C GLN A 524 -16.27 13.95 18.87
N GLU A 525 -15.88 13.46 20.04
CA GLU A 525 -16.62 13.72 21.27
C GLU A 525 -16.55 15.19 21.70
N ARG A 526 -15.39 15.86 21.55
CA ARG A 526 -15.28 17.30 21.80
C ARG A 526 -16.17 18.08 20.84
N LEU A 527 -16.20 17.67 19.58
CA LEU A 527 -17.01 18.27 18.54
C LEU A 527 -18.51 18.09 18.82
N LEU A 528 -18.92 16.92 19.30
CA LEU A 528 -20.29 16.66 19.76
C LEU A 528 -20.64 17.52 20.99
N ALA A 529 -19.76 17.58 21.99
CA ALA A 529 -19.96 18.39 23.19
C ALA A 529 -20.01 19.90 22.89
N GLY A 530 -19.31 20.35 21.86
CA GLY A 530 -19.36 21.72 21.34
C GLY A 530 -20.60 22.04 20.51
N GLY A 531 -21.41 21.05 20.13
CA GLY A 531 -22.61 21.23 19.32
C GLY A 531 -22.34 21.51 17.84
N GLU A 532 -21.11 21.28 17.36
CA GLU A 532 -20.69 21.59 15.98
C GLU A 532 -20.63 20.35 15.06
N ARG A 533 -20.94 19.16 15.59
CA ARG A 533 -20.81 17.87 14.87
C ARG A 533 -21.55 17.86 13.53
N ASP A 534 -22.82 18.23 13.54
CA ASP A 534 -23.67 18.11 12.33
C ASP A 534 -23.23 19.10 11.25
N GLU A 535 -22.86 20.32 11.65
CA GLU A 535 -22.36 21.35 10.73
C GLU A 535 -21.01 20.95 10.14
N MET A 536 -20.08 20.40 10.93
CA MET A 536 -18.80 19.93 10.40
C MET A 536 -18.95 18.70 9.49
N ARG A 537 -19.83 17.74 9.83
CA ARG A 537 -20.13 16.60 8.94
C ARG A 537 -20.71 17.07 7.62
N ARG A 538 -21.61 18.06 7.65
CA ARG A 538 -22.18 18.68 6.45
C ARG A 538 -21.09 19.35 5.60
N ARG A 539 -20.25 20.21 6.19
CA ARG A 539 -19.16 20.88 5.45
C ARG A 539 -18.16 19.90 4.84
N HIS A 540 -17.78 18.88 5.62
CA HIS A 540 -16.93 17.79 5.13
C HIS A 540 -17.57 17.10 3.93
N ALA A 541 -18.83 16.68 4.08
CA ALA A 541 -19.52 15.98 3.01
C ALA A 541 -19.66 16.85 1.75
N GLU A 542 -20.11 18.09 1.87
CA GLU A 542 -20.22 18.99 0.71
C GLU A 542 -18.88 19.21 0.02
N HIS A 543 -17.78 19.42 0.76
CA HIS A 543 -16.45 19.59 0.20
C HIS A 543 -16.00 18.38 -0.65
N PHE A 544 -16.24 17.16 -0.19
CA PHE A 544 -15.82 15.95 -0.91
C PHE A 544 -16.81 15.48 -1.97
N LEU A 545 -18.10 15.83 -1.86
CA LEU A 545 -19.06 15.68 -2.96
C LEU A 545 -18.75 16.69 -4.08
N ASP A 546 -18.34 17.91 -3.75
CA ASP A 546 -17.88 18.89 -4.73
C ASP A 546 -16.60 18.43 -5.42
N LEU A 547 -15.63 17.86 -4.67
CA LEU A 547 -14.43 17.26 -5.26
C LEU A 547 -14.78 16.13 -6.24
N ALA A 548 -15.77 15.30 -5.91
CA ALA A 548 -16.24 14.23 -6.79
C ALA A 548 -16.81 14.78 -8.11
N VAL A 549 -17.60 15.85 -8.04
CA VAL A 549 -18.15 16.53 -9.23
C VAL A 549 -17.07 17.27 -10.02
N GLU A 550 -16.14 17.94 -9.33
CA GLU A 550 -15.01 18.65 -9.94
C GLU A 550 -14.13 17.68 -10.73
N ALA A 551 -13.92 16.46 -10.22
CA ALA A 551 -13.06 15.47 -10.88
C ALA A 551 -13.56 15.04 -12.26
N GLU A 552 -14.88 14.95 -12.48
CA GLU A 552 -15.49 14.36 -13.67
C GLU A 552 -14.87 14.77 -15.02
N PRO A 553 -14.76 16.07 -15.37
CA PRO A 553 -14.14 16.48 -16.64
C PRO A 553 -12.67 16.08 -16.74
N HIS A 554 -11.96 16.06 -15.61
CA HIS A 554 -10.54 15.77 -15.55
C HIS A 554 -10.22 14.28 -15.65
N LEU A 555 -11.15 13.38 -15.28
CA LEU A 555 -10.97 11.93 -15.35
C LEU A 555 -10.74 11.38 -16.78
N THR A 556 -10.77 12.25 -17.79
CA THR A 556 -10.49 11.92 -19.20
C THR A 556 -9.49 12.87 -19.89
N ALA A 557 -9.09 13.96 -19.23
CA ALA A 557 -8.33 15.05 -19.83
C ALA A 557 -6.79 14.87 -19.69
N ASP A 558 -6.02 15.91 -20.02
CA ASP A 558 -4.55 15.89 -19.92
C ASP A 558 -4.03 15.65 -18.49
N ASP A 559 -4.78 16.09 -17.48
CA ASP A 559 -4.46 15.97 -16.05
C ASP A 559 -5.12 14.75 -15.37
N GLN A 560 -5.61 13.80 -16.18
CA GLN A 560 -6.30 12.58 -15.71
C GLN A 560 -5.53 11.81 -14.64
N GLY A 561 -4.22 11.59 -14.81
CA GLY A 561 -3.42 10.85 -13.82
C GLY A 561 -3.41 11.53 -12.44
N GLU A 562 -3.24 12.85 -12.42
CA GLU A 562 -3.25 13.64 -11.18
C GLU A 562 -4.60 13.53 -10.46
N TRP A 563 -5.70 13.59 -11.21
CA TRP A 563 -7.06 13.51 -10.67
C TRP A 563 -7.45 12.11 -10.22
N LEU A 564 -7.04 11.07 -10.94
CA LEU A 564 -7.22 9.69 -10.49
C LEU A 564 -6.47 9.43 -9.18
N ASP A 565 -5.20 9.87 -9.09
CA ASP A 565 -4.43 9.77 -7.85
C ASP A 565 -5.06 10.59 -6.71
N ARG A 566 -5.63 11.77 -7.03
CA ARG A 566 -6.32 12.61 -6.05
C ARG A 566 -7.58 11.92 -5.53
N CYS A 567 -8.39 11.33 -6.41
CA CYS A 567 -9.56 10.55 -6.01
C CYS A 567 -9.18 9.36 -5.14
N ASP A 568 -8.10 8.62 -5.43
CA ASP A 568 -7.62 7.54 -4.56
C ASP A 568 -7.23 8.04 -3.16
N ARG A 569 -6.47 9.15 -3.10
CA ARG A 569 -6.02 9.73 -1.83
C ARG A 569 -7.19 10.24 -0.98
N GLU A 570 -8.28 10.69 -1.59
CA GLU A 570 -9.47 11.19 -0.90
C GLU A 570 -10.63 10.18 -0.85
N HIS A 571 -10.41 8.94 -1.29
CA HIS A 571 -11.48 7.94 -1.41
C HIS A 571 -12.19 7.70 -0.08
N ASP A 572 -11.45 7.64 1.03
CA ASP A 572 -12.05 7.48 2.37
C ASP A 572 -12.94 8.66 2.77
N ASN A 573 -12.53 9.88 2.43
CA ASN A 573 -13.33 11.08 2.65
C ASN A 573 -14.59 11.08 1.76
N VAL A 574 -14.47 10.62 0.51
CA VAL A 574 -15.60 10.47 -0.42
C VAL A 574 -16.60 9.42 0.07
N ARG A 575 -16.14 8.27 0.60
CA ARG A 575 -17.02 7.27 1.22
C ARG A 575 -17.80 7.84 2.38
N ALA A 576 -17.13 8.58 3.27
CA ALA A 576 -17.77 9.24 4.40
C ALA A 576 -18.80 10.28 3.94
N ALA A 577 -18.51 11.02 2.86
CA ALA A 577 -19.41 12.01 2.28
C ALA A 577 -20.66 11.37 1.63
N LEU A 578 -20.49 10.30 0.84
CA LEU A 578 -21.61 9.54 0.26
C LEU A 578 -22.50 8.94 1.35
N ARG A 579 -21.90 8.35 2.39
CA ARG A 579 -22.65 7.80 3.53
C ARG A 579 -23.44 8.89 4.26
N TRP A 580 -22.83 10.05 4.51
CA TRP A 580 -23.54 11.20 5.09
C TRP A 580 -24.71 11.64 4.21
N ALA A 581 -24.55 11.71 2.89
CA ALA A 581 -25.62 12.13 1.99
C ALA A 581 -26.82 11.15 2.00
N ILE A 582 -26.54 9.85 2.09
CA ILE A 582 -27.57 8.81 2.25
C ILE A 582 -28.29 8.99 3.59
N GLU A 583 -27.55 9.11 4.70
CA GLU A 583 -28.11 9.32 6.05
C GLU A 583 -28.94 10.60 6.16
N ALA A 584 -28.48 11.68 5.54
CA ALA A 584 -29.15 12.99 5.52
C ALA A 584 -30.33 13.04 4.54
N GLY A 585 -30.50 12.03 3.68
CA GLY A 585 -31.57 11.98 2.67
C GLY A 585 -31.37 12.92 1.48
N THR A 586 -30.16 13.43 1.25
CA THR A 586 -29.81 14.37 0.18
C THR A 586 -29.55 13.64 -1.15
N ALA A 587 -30.59 12.98 -1.66
CA ALA A 587 -30.48 12.05 -2.79
C ALA A 587 -29.86 12.66 -4.06
N ASP A 588 -30.28 13.87 -4.46
CA ASP A 588 -29.74 14.51 -5.68
C ASP A 588 -28.22 14.72 -5.58
N ARG A 589 -27.69 15.12 -4.40
CA ARG A 589 -26.25 15.31 -4.21
C ARG A 589 -25.49 13.98 -4.23
N ALA A 590 -26.04 12.95 -3.59
CA ALA A 590 -25.45 11.61 -3.62
C ALA A 590 -25.41 11.03 -5.05
N GLN A 591 -26.51 11.20 -5.80
CA GLN A 591 -26.63 10.74 -7.19
C GLN A 591 -25.69 11.49 -8.12
N GLU A 592 -25.61 12.82 -8.01
CA GLU A 592 -24.70 13.65 -8.80
C GLU A 592 -23.23 13.25 -8.59
N ALA A 593 -22.80 13.12 -7.34
CA ALA A 593 -21.41 12.77 -7.00
C ALA A 593 -21.07 11.32 -7.38
N ALA A 594 -21.94 10.34 -7.11
CA ALA A 594 -21.72 8.96 -7.51
C ALA A 594 -21.66 8.81 -9.03
N GLY A 595 -22.54 9.54 -9.74
CA GLY A 595 -22.51 9.63 -11.20
C GLY A 595 -21.26 10.34 -11.73
N ALA A 596 -20.63 11.25 -10.99
CA ALA A 596 -19.35 11.84 -11.40
C ALA A 596 -18.16 10.88 -11.20
N LEU A 597 -18.22 10.03 -10.17
CA LEU A 597 -17.14 9.13 -9.77
C LEU A 597 -17.09 7.79 -10.53
N TRP A 598 -18.12 7.43 -11.30
CA TRP A 598 -18.16 6.10 -11.90
C TRP A 598 -16.95 5.81 -12.81
N ARG A 599 -16.42 6.82 -13.50
CA ARG A 599 -15.19 6.71 -14.32
C ARG A 599 -13.95 6.49 -13.47
N PHE A 600 -13.88 7.07 -12.27
CA PHE A 600 -12.81 6.77 -11.32
C PHE A 600 -12.90 5.32 -10.86
N TRP A 601 -14.09 4.87 -10.45
CA TRP A 601 -14.30 3.47 -10.06
C TRP A 601 -13.98 2.49 -11.19
N GLN A 602 -14.33 2.82 -12.43
CA GLN A 602 -14.01 2.00 -13.60
C GLN A 602 -12.50 1.93 -13.90
N GLN A 603 -11.80 3.06 -13.83
CA GLN A 603 -10.38 3.14 -14.20
C GLN A 603 -9.45 2.57 -13.13
N ARG A 604 -9.82 2.69 -11.85
CA ARG A 604 -9.07 2.16 -10.70
C ARG A 604 -9.54 0.78 -10.22
N GLY A 605 -10.55 0.19 -10.86
CA GLY A 605 -11.03 -1.16 -10.54
C GLY A 605 -11.80 -1.25 -9.23
N HIS A 606 -12.67 -0.28 -8.94
CA HIS A 606 -13.58 -0.24 -7.80
C HIS A 606 -15.04 -0.49 -8.22
N LEU A 607 -15.25 -1.40 -9.19
CA LEU A 607 -16.57 -1.65 -9.78
C LEU A 607 -17.57 -2.20 -8.75
N ALA A 608 -17.21 -3.19 -7.93
CA ALA A 608 -18.13 -3.74 -6.93
C ALA A 608 -18.48 -2.71 -5.84
N GLU A 609 -17.52 -1.87 -5.45
CA GLU A 609 -17.77 -0.78 -4.50
C GLU A 609 -18.78 0.22 -5.09
N GLY A 610 -18.59 0.66 -6.34
CA GLY A 610 -19.52 1.54 -7.02
C GLY A 610 -20.92 0.93 -7.18
N GLU A 611 -21.02 -0.38 -7.43
CA GLU A 611 -22.31 -1.10 -7.48
C GLU A 611 -23.06 -1.03 -6.15
N VAL A 612 -22.37 -1.24 -5.02
CA VAL A 612 -22.96 -1.12 -3.67
C VAL A 612 -23.49 0.30 -3.44
N TRP A 613 -22.70 1.32 -3.78
CA TRP A 613 -23.12 2.71 -3.66
C TRP A 613 -24.33 3.04 -4.53
N PHE A 614 -24.33 2.66 -5.81
CA PHE A 614 -25.47 2.92 -6.70
C PHE A 614 -26.74 2.21 -6.23
N ARG A 615 -26.63 0.99 -5.71
CA ARG A 615 -27.77 0.23 -5.18
C ARG A 615 -28.44 0.97 -4.02
N GLU A 616 -27.66 1.49 -3.07
CA GLU A 616 -28.19 2.25 -1.94
C GLU A 616 -28.74 3.62 -2.38
N ILE A 617 -27.98 4.37 -3.17
CA ILE A 617 -28.30 5.74 -3.58
C ILE A 617 -29.56 5.78 -4.47
N LEU A 618 -29.71 4.85 -5.42
CA LEU A 618 -30.89 4.78 -6.29
C LEU A 618 -32.14 4.30 -5.56
N ALA A 619 -32.00 3.62 -4.42
CA ALA A 619 -33.10 3.18 -3.57
C ALA A 619 -33.65 4.28 -2.65
N MET A 620 -32.95 5.41 -2.49
CA MET A 620 -33.39 6.53 -1.65
C MET A 620 -34.74 7.09 -2.11
N PRO A 621 -35.80 7.09 -1.28
CA PRO A 621 -37.13 7.54 -1.69
C PRO A 621 -37.17 9.02 -2.14
N SER A 622 -36.37 9.89 -1.54
CA SER A 622 -36.33 11.32 -1.85
C SER A 622 -35.76 11.65 -3.24
N GLY A 623 -35.09 10.71 -3.90
CA GLY A 623 -34.45 10.90 -5.22
C GLY A 623 -35.00 10.00 -6.33
N GLN A 624 -36.25 9.53 -6.22
CA GLN A 624 -36.89 8.70 -7.25
C GLN A 624 -37.58 9.50 -8.36
N GLY A 625 -37.57 10.85 -8.29
CA GLY A 625 -38.13 11.71 -9.34
C GLY A 625 -37.26 11.76 -10.60
N PRO A 626 -37.79 12.27 -11.74
CA PRO A 626 -37.05 12.44 -12.98
C PRO A 626 -36.11 13.65 -12.89
N THR A 627 -35.08 13.59 -12.05
CA THR A 627 -34.06 14.64 -11.89
C THR A 627 -32.83 14.35 -12.75
N ALA A 628 -32.08 15.40 -13.11
CA ALA A 628 -30.82 15.24 -13.84
C ALA A 628 -29.79 14.44 -13.02
N ALA A 629 -29.79 14.62 -11.70
CA ALA A 629 -28.96 13.83 -10.79
C ALA A 629 -29.30 12.35 -10.86
N ARG A 630 -30.58 11.96 -10.83
CA ARG A 630 -31.00 10.56 -10.99
C ARG A 630 -30.59 9.98 -12.34
N ALA A 631 -30.78 10.72 -13.43
CA ALA A 631 -30.37 10.27 -14.76
C ALA A 631 -28.86 10.03 -14.84
N LYS A 632 -28.04 10.94 -14.31
CA LYS A 632 -26.59 10.78 -14.18
C LYS A 632 -26.23 9.56 -13.30
N ALA A 633 -26.96 9.40 -12.19
CA ALA A 633 -27.13 8.21 -11.37
C ALA A 633 -27.10 6.90 -12.18
N LEU A 634 -28.14 6.79 -13.00
CA LEU A 634 -28.45 5.63 -13.83
C LEU A 634 -27.44 5.43 -14.95
N ILE A 635 -26.88 6.50 -15.53
CA ILE A 635 -25.78 6.40 -16.50
C ILE A 635 -24.56 5.75 -15.84
N GLY A 636 -24.17 6.20 -14.64
CA GLY A 636 -23.05 5.62 -13.90
C GLY A 636 -23.29 4.16 -13.50
N ALA A 637 -24.47 3.85 -12.97
CA ALA A 637 -24.88 2.49 -12.61
C ALA A 637 -24.91 1.55 -13.82
N GLY A 638 -25.46 2.02 -14.95
CA GLY A 638 -25.45 1.29 -16.22
C GLY A 638 -24.03 1.04 -16.73
N GLY A 639 -23.14 2.02 -16.55
CA GLY A 639 -21.71 1.87 -16.86
C GLY A 639 -21.07 0.76 -16.04
N ILE A 640 -21.22 0.78 -14.72
CA ILE A 640 -20.68 -0.28 -13.85
C ILE A 640 -21.24 -1.65 -14.24
N ALA A 641 -22.57 -1.76 -14.41
CA ALA A 641 -23.21 -3.01 -14.81
C ALA A 641 -22.67 -3.53 -16.15
N TRP A 642 -22.46 -2.65 -17.14
CA TRP A 642 -21.86 -3.01 -18.42
C TRP A 642 -20.45 -3.58 -18.27
N TRP A 643 -19.59 -2.92 -17.49
CA TRP A 643 -18.22 -3.37 -17.23
C TRP A 643 -18.18 -4.67 -16.41
N GLN A 644 -19.21 -4.91 -15.59
CA GLN A 644 -19.46 -6.17 -14.91
C GLN A 644 -20.21 -7.20 -15.78
N ARG A 645 -20.46 -6.94 -17.06
CA ARG A 645 -21.16 -7.87 -17.99
C ARG A 645 -22.60 -8.20 -17.61
N ASP A 646 -23.23 -7.42 -16.74
CA ASP A 646 -24.67 -7.48 -16.46
C ASP A 646 -25.41 -6.62 -17.49
N ARG A 647 -25.64 -7.20 -18.68
CA ARG A 647 -26.29 -6.50 -19.80
C ARG A 647 -27.74 -6.14 -19.49
N ASP A 648 -28.44 -6.98 -18.72
CA ASP A 648 -29.85 -6.77 -18.38
C ASP A 648 -29.99 -5.56 -17.45
N ALA A 649 -29.17 -5.50 -16.39
CA ALA A 649 -29.15 -4.34 -15.49
C ALA A 649 -28.70 -3.07 -16.21
N ALA A 650 -27.64 -3.15 -17.04
CA ALA A 650 -27.17 -2.01 -17.83
C ALA A 650 -28.26 -1.46 -18.76
N GLY A 651 -28.97 -2.35 -19.47
CA GLY A 651 -30.07 -1.99 -20.35
C GLY A 651 -31.24 -1.34 -19.62
N ALA A 652 -31.59 -1.84 -18.44
CA ALA A 652 -32.64 -1.26 -17.59
C ALA A 652 -32.28 0.16 -17.12
N PHE A 653 -31.08 0.35 -16.58
CA PHE A 653 -30.62 1.67 -16.11
C PHE A 653 -30.54 2.69 -17.24
N TYR A 654 -29.94 2.33 -18.39
CA TYR A 654 -29.86 3.25 -19.52
C TYR A 654 -31.22 3.56 -20.14
N GLN A 655 -32.17 2.61 -20.17
CA GLN A 655 -33.54 2.89 -20.61
C GLN A 655 -34.22 3.94 -19.72
N GLU A 656 -34.09 3.79 -18.40
CA GLU A 656 -34.68 4.74 -17.45
C GLU A 656 -34.03 6.12 -17.59
N ALA A 657 -32.71 6.20 -17.74
CA ALA A 657 -32.00 7.46 -17.99
C ALA A 657 -32.50 8.16 -19.27
N VAL A 658 -32.68 7.43 -20.38
CA VAL A 658 -33.23 7.99 -21.63
C VAL A 658 -34.65 8.55 -21.42
N VAL A 659 -35.49 7.87 -20.64
CA VAL A 659 -36.84 8.34 -20.33
C VAL A 659 -36.80 9.64 -19.53
N ILE A 660 -35.95 9.72 -18.51
CA ILE A 660 -35.80 10.91 -17.68
C ILE A 660 -35.24 12.08 -18.51
N GLU A 661 -34.16 11.88 -19.27
CA GLU A 661 -33.55 12.96 -20.05
C GLU A 661 -34.47 13.51 -21.13
N ARG A 662 -35.26 12.65 -21.77
CA ARG A 662 -36.33 13.09 -22.69
C ARG A 662 -37.40 13.93 -22.01
N GLN A 663 -37.74 13.63 -20.76
CA GLN A 663 -38.69 14.44 -19.97
C GLN A 663 -38.09 15.79 -19.58
N LEU A 664 -36.79 15.83 -19.27
CA LEU A 664 -36.07 17.05 -18.91
C LEU A 664 -35.78 17.95 -20.11
N GLY A 665 -35.70 17.37 -21.32
CA GLY A 665 -35.64 18.12 -22.58
C GLY A 665 -34.26 18.69 -22.93
N ASP A 666 -33.18 18.20 -22.30
CA ASP A 666 -31.81 18.57 -22.65
C ASP A 666 -31.30 17.73 -23.84
N PRO A 667 -30.98 18.35 -24.99
CA PRO A 667 -30.54 17.60 -26.17
C PRO A 667 -29.23 16.84 -25.97
N ALA A 668 -28.25 17.42 -25.27
CA ALA A 668 -26.93 16.81 -25.10
C ALA A 668 -27.00 15.62 -24.13
N ARG A 669 -27.71 15.78 -23.01
CA ARG A 669 -27.90 14.66 -22.06
C ARG A 669 -28.75 13.54 -22.63
N THR A 670 -29.76 13.88 -23.43
CA THR A 670 -30.54 12.86 -24.17
C THR A 670 -29.65 12.11 -25.16
N ALA A 671 -28.77 12.83 -25.88
CA ALA A 671 -27.83 12.22 -26.81
C ALA A 671 -26.87 11.26 -26.10
N GLU A 672 -26.32 11.64 -24.96
CA GLU A 672 -25.44 10.80 -24.13
C GLU A 672 -26.16 9.53 -23.64
N ALA A 673 -27.39 9.67 -23.12
CA ALA A 673 -28.18 8.53 -22.66
C ALA A 673 -28.49 7.54 -23.81
N LEU A 674 -28.79 8.05 -25.01
CA LEU A 674 -28.99 7.23 -26.22
C LEU A 674 -27.70 6.53 -26.67
N TYR A 675 -26.57 7.24 -26.64
CA TYR A 675 -25.24 6.69 -26.94
C TYR A 675 -24.89 5.53 -26.00
N ASN A 676 -25.04 5.72 -24.69
CA ASN A 676 -24.77 4.67 -23.70
C ASN A 676 -25.70 3.46 -23.87
N ARG A 677 -26.99 3.69 -24.13
CA ARG A 677 -27.95 2.62 -24.44
C ARG A 677 -27.57 1.82 -25.69
N ALA A 678 -26.99 2.46 -26.71
CA ALA A 678 -26.61 1.80 -27.95
C ALA A 678 -25.58 0.68 -27.74
N PHE A 679 -24.68 0.79 -26.75
CA PHE A 679 -23.73 -0.28 -26.42
C PHE A 679 -24.42 -1.60 -26.06
N VAL A 680 -25.50 -1.53 -25.27
CA VAL A 680 -26.23 -2.71 -24.83
C VAL A 680 -27.01 -3.32 -26.01
N VAL A 681 -27.68 -2.46 -26.79
CA VAL A 681 -28.50 -2.88 -27.95
C VAL A 681 -27.66 -3.49 -29.07
N ALA A 682 -26.44 -2.97 -29.29
CA ALA A 682 -25.54 -3.45 -30.35
C ALA A 682 -25.15 -4.93 -30.18
N GLY A 683 -25.24 -5.47 -28.97
CA GLY A 683 -25.01 -6.90 -28.72
C GLY A 683 -26.09 -7.83 -29.29
N GLU A 684 -27.26 -7.31 -29.67
CA GLU A 684 -28.40 -8.07 -30.20
C GLU A 684 -28.83 -7.60 -31.59
N ASP A 685 -28.89 -6.28 -31.82
CA ASP A 685 -29.33 -5.68 -33.07
C ASP A 685 -28.51 -4.41 -33.36
N ILE A 686 -27.50 -4.57 -34.23
CA ILE A 686 -26.59 -3.51 -34.66
C ILE A 686 -27.33 -2.39 -35.41
N GLU A 687 -28.38 -2.72 -36.16
CA GLU A 687 -29.19 -1.72 -36.88
C GLU A 687 -30.09 -0.92 -35.92
N ALA A 688 -30.61 -1.55 -34.86
CA ALA A 688 -31.30 -0.82 -33.78
C ALA A 688 -30.35 0.11 -33.02
N ALA A 689 -29.14 -0.34 -32.72
CA ALA A 689 -28.11 0.52 -32.15
C ALA A 689 -27.76 1.68 -33.09
N GLY A 690 -27.63 1.42 -34.39
CA GLY A 690 -27.40 2.43 -35.42
C GLY A 690 -28.45 3.55 -35.40
N ARG A 691 -29.74 3.21 -35.28
CA ARG A 691 -30.82 4.21 -35.18
C ARG A 691 -30.71 5.09 -33.93
N LEU A 692 -30.31 4.51 -32.79
CA LEU A 692 -30.08 5.28 -31.56
C LEU A 692 -28.89 6.24 -31.70
N LEU A 693 -27.82 5.78 -32.37
CA LEU A 693 -26.63 6.58 -32.64
C LEU A 693 -26.89 7.70 -33.65
N ASP A 694 -27.69 7.44 -34.69
CA ASP A 694 -28.12 8.46 -35.66
C ASP A 694 -28.93 9.58 -34.98
N GLU A 695 -29.83 9.23 -34.04
CA GLU A 695 -30.54 10.22 -33.23
C GLU A 695 -29.57 10.99 -32.30
N SER A 696 -28.66 10.27 -31.64
CA SER A 696 -27.67 10.85 -30.72
C SER A 696 -26.73 11.85 -31.40
N ILE A 697 -26.15 11.50 -32.55
CA ILE A 697 -25.23 12.41 -33.27
C ILE A 697 -25.93 13.67 -33.77
N ASP A 698 -27.18 13.58 -34.20
CA ASP A 698 -27.98 14.74 -34.60
C ASP A 698 -28.26 15.67 -33.42
N LEU A 699 -28.52 15.12 -32.24
CA LEU A 699 -28.71 15.91 -31.01
C LEU A 699 -27.42 16.58 -30.56
N PHE A 700 -26.27 15.88 -30.54
CA PHE A 700 -24.98 16.49 -30.21
C PHE A 700 -24.59 17.60 -31.20
N ARG A 701 -24.81 17.39 -32.51
CA ARG A 701 -24.58 18.43 -33.53
C ARG A 701 -25.44 19.67 -33.29
N ARG A 702 -26.71 19.51 -32.92
CA ARG A 702 -27.60 20.64 -32.57
C ARG A 702 -27.16 21.36 -31.29
N ALA A 703 -26.59 20.62 -30.34
CA ALA A 703 -26.03 21.18 -29.11
C ALA A 703 -24.66 21.86 -29.33
N GLY A 704 -24.01 21.64 -30.48
CA GLY A 704 -22.65 22.12 -30.74
C GLY A 704 -21.58 21.35 -29.95
N ASP A 705 -21.90 20.14 -29.49
CA ASP A 705 -21.01 19.31 -28.68
C ASP A 705 -20.12 18.45 -29.58
N GLU A 706 -18.94 18.98 -29.89
CA GLU A 706 -17.94 18.28 -30.70
C GLU A 706 -17.43 16.99 -30.05
N ARG A 707 -17.32 16.97 -28.71
CA ARG A 707 -16.90 15.79 -27.94
C ARG A 707 -17.95 14.68 -28.09
N GLY A 708 -19.22 14.99 -27.87
CA GLY A 708 -20.32 14.05 -28.04
C GLY A 708 -20.42 13.51 -29.49
N VAL A 709 -20.20 14.36 -30.50
CA VAL A 709 -20.14 13.91 -31.90
C VAL A 709 -19.03 12.88 -32.11
N ALA A 710 -17.82 13.13 -31.59
CA ALA A 710 -16.71 12.20 -31.71
C ALA A 710 -17.00 10.85 -31.03
N GLN A 711 -17.62 10.85 -29.83
CA GLN A 711 -18.03 9.61 -29.14
C GLN A 711 -18.96 8.75 -30.01
N VAL A 712 -19.96 9.38 -30.62
CA VAL A 712 -20.92 8.65 -31.46
C VAL A 712 -20.28 8.14 -32.75
N LEU A 713 -19.38 8.92 -33.36
CA LEU A 713 -18.64 8.49 -34.55
C LEU A 713 -17.80 7.24 -34.30
N THR A 714 -17.15 7.12 -33.14
CA THR A 714 -16.45 5.90 -32.72
C THR A 714 -17.37 4.70 -32.79
N MET A 715 -18.57 4.79 -32.20
CA MET A 715 -19.47 3.64 -32.13
C MET A 715 -20.08 3.29 -33.49
N LEU A 716 -20.37 4.27 -34.35
CA LEU A 716 -20.95 4.04 -35.68
C LEU A 716 -20.07 3.16 -36.59
N VAL A 717 -18.77 3.01 -36.29
CA VAL A 717 -17.88 2.10 -37.04
C VAL A 717 -18.33 0.64 -36.95
N ILE A 718 -19.12 0.26 -35.94
CA ILE A 718 -19.60 -1.12 -35.76
C ILE A 718 -20.37 -1.64 -36.97
N ARG A 719 -21.19 -0.80 -37.62
CA ARG A 719 -21.94 -1.18 -38.83
C ARG A 719 -21.01 -1.46 -40.01
N LYS A 720 -19.92 -0.68 -40.14
CA LYS A 720 -18.89 -0.87 -41.17
C LYS A 720 -18.06 -2.13 -40.89
N ALA A 721 -17.75 -2.39 -39.62
CA ALA A 721 -17.03 -3.58 -39.19
C ALA A 721 -17.84 -4.86 -39.43
N GLU A 722 -19.15 -4.85 -39.17
CA GLU A 722 -20.08 -5.95 -39.49
C GLU A 722 -20.10 -6.24 -41.00
N ALA A 723 -20.12 -5.19 -41.83
CA ALA A 723 -19.98 -5.29 -43.29
C ALA A 723 -18.56 -5.68 -43.77
N ARG A 724 -17.60 -5.83 -42.84
CA ARG A 724 -16.18 -6.11 -43.08
C ARG A 724 -15.46 -5.07 -43.96
N ASP A 725 -15.96 -3.83 -43.98
CA ASP A 725 -15.30 -2.70 -44.66
C ASP A 725 -14.24 -2.07 -43.75
N TRP A 726 -13.13 -2.78 -43.56
CA TRP A 726 -12.04 -2.36 -42.68
C TRP A 726 -11.33 -1.09 -43.16
N VAL A 727 -11.38 -0.78 -44.45
CA VAL A 727 -10.85 0.48 -45.00
C VAL A 727 -11.66 1.66 -44.50
N ALA A 728 -13.00 1.57 -44.55
CA ALA A 728 -13.88 2.61 -44.05
C ALA A 728 -13.86 2.71 -42.50
N VAL A 729 -13.58 1.61 -41.79
CA VAL A 729 -13.37 1.62 -40.32
C VAL A 729 -12.11 2.40 -39.97
N VAL A 730 -10.97 2.07 -40.60
CA VAL A 730 -9.69 2.77 -40.36
C VAL A 730 -9.83 4.27 -40.62
N ALA A 731 -10.41 4.67 -41.75
CA ALA A 731 -10.59 6.08 -42.08
C ALA A 731 -11.41 6.84 -41.02
N SER A 732 -12.46 6.23 -40.48
CA SER A 732 -13.26 6.84 -39.41
C SER A 732 -12.51 6.91 -38.08
N LEU A 733 -11.76 5.88 -37.70
CA LEU A 733 -10.99 5.89 -36.45
C LEU A 733 -9.78 6.83 -36.52
N GLU A 734 -9.13 6.99 -37.68
CA GLU A 734 -8.09 8.01 -37.89
C GLU A 734 -8.65 9.44 -37.72
N GLU A 735 -9.82 9.72 -38.27
CA GLU A 735 -10.53 11.00 -38.11
C GLU A 735 -10.84 11.26 -36.62
N VAL A 736 -11.46 10.29 -35.95
CA VAL A 736 -11.89 10.43 -34.55
C VAL A 736 -10.69 10.55 -33.60
N THR A 737 -9.64 9.73 -33.77
CA THR A 737 -8.42 9.86 -32.94
C THR A 737 -7.73 11.21 -33.14
N SER A 738 -7.80 11.81 -34.34
CA SER A 738 -7.35 13.19 -34.56
C SER A 738 -8.21 14.22 -33.81
N ILE A 739 -9.52 13.99 -33.67
CA ILE A 739 -10.40 14.85 -32.85
C ILE A 739 -10.01 14.72 -31.38
N TRP A 740 -9.82 13.51 -30.84
CA TRP A 740 -9.42 13.32 -29.45
C TRP A 740 -8.08 13.96 -29.11
N ARG A 741 -7.09 13.84 -29.99
CA ARG A 741 -5.80 14.53 -29.82
C ARG A 741 -5.97 16.06 -29.75
N ARG A 742 -6.86 16.63 -30.56
CA ARG A 742 -7.14 18.08 -30.53
C ARG A 742 -7.90 18.49 -29.27
N LEU A 743 -8.85 17.66 -28.83
CA LEU A 743 -9.62 17.87 -27.60
C LEU A 743 -8.86 17.53 -26.32
N ARG A 744 -7.66 16.92 -26.43
CA ARG A 744 -6.84 16.47 -25.29
C ARG A 744 -7.58 15.48 -24.39
N ASP A 745 -8.42 14.63 -24.99
CA ASP A 745 -9.08 13.53 -24.29
C ASP A 745 -8.23 12.27 -24.39
N ARG A 746 -7.46 11.98 -23.34
CA ARG A 746 -6.52 10.86 -23.31
C ARG A 746 -7.24 9.52 -23.21
N LEU A 747 -8.35 9.48 -22.47
CA LEU A 747 -9.07 8.24 -22.22
C LEU A 747 -9.74 7.71 -23.49
N HIS A 748 -10.52 8.54 -24.17
CA HIS A 748 -11.19 8.15 -25.40
C HIS A 748 -10.18 7.95 -26.53
N LEU A 749 -9.09 8.74 -26.58
CA LEU A 749 -7.98 8.47 -27.49
C LEU A 749 -7.41 7.06 -27.28
N ALA A 750 -7.07 6.68 -26.06
CA ALA A 750 -6.49 5.38 -25.76
C ALA A 750 -7.44 4.23 -26.15
N PHE A 751 -8.73 4.34 -25.83
CA PHE A 751 -9.72 3.34 -26.25
C PHE A 751 -9.87 3.27 -27.77
N ASP A 752 -9.85 4.39 -28.49
CA ASP A 752 -10.04 4.37 -29.94
C ASP A 752 -8.78 3.92 -30.69
N LEU A 753 -7.60 4.13 -30.10
CA LEU A 753 -6.34 3.57 -30.60
C LEU A 753 -6.30 2.04 -30.51
N VAL A 754 -6.88 1.44 -29.47
CA VAL A 754 -7.06 -0.02 -29.38
C VAL A 754 -7.82 -0.53 -30.63
N TRP A 755 -8.97 0.08 -30.92
CA TRP A 755 -9.77 -0.30 -32.10
C TRP A 755 -9.05 -0.04 -33.43
N LEU A 756 -8.34 1.07 -33.53
CA LEU A 756 -7.59 1.41 -34.74
C LEU A 756 -6.47 0.40 -34.98
N ALA A 757 -5.77 -0.02 -33.92
CA ALA A 757 -4.75 -1.05 -33.99
C ALA A 757 -5.32 -2.37 -34.49
N PHE A 758 -6.46 -2.80 -33.94
CA PHE A 758 -7.16 -3.98 -34.42
C PHE A 758 -7.54 -3.88 -35.91
N ALA A 759 -8.12 -2.74 -36.32
CA ALA A 759 -8.51 -2.50 -37.71
C ALA A 759 -7.32 -2.50 -38.69
N TYR A 760 -6.17 -1.94 -38.29
CA TYR A 760 -4.93 -2.05 -39.06
C TYR A 760 -4.47 -3.50 -39.21
N GLY A 761 -4.53 -4.29 -38.14
CA GLY A 761 -4.18 -5.71 -38.19
C GLY A 761 -5.04 -6.48 -39.18
N ARG A 762 -6.35 -6.17 -39.27
CA ARG A 762 -7.27 -6.74 -40.27
C ARG A 762 -6.95 -6.38 -41.71
N LEU A 763 -6.34 -5.23 -41.95
CA LEU A 763 -5.83 -4.84 -43.26
C LEU A 763 -4.41 -5.40 -43.55
N GLY A 764 -3.81 -6.13 -42.61
CA GLY A 764 -2.44 -6.62 -42.73
C GLY A 764 -1.36 -5.54 -42.52
N ARG A 765 -1.75 -4.36 -42.03
CA ARG A 765 -0.86 -3.22 -41.72
C ARG A 765 -0.20 -3.42 -40.34
N ARG A 766 0.68 -4.42 -40.25
CA ARG A 766 1.21 -4.96 -38.97
C ARG A 766 2.01 -3.93 -38.17
N ASP A 767 2.84 -3.14 -38.84
CA ASP A 767 3.69 -2.14 -38.16
C ASP A 767 2.85 -1.02 -37.56
N GLU A 768 1.86 -0.51 -38.31
CA GLU A 768 0.92 0.49 -37.81
C GLU A 768 0.07 -0.08 -36.67
N ALA A 769 -0.46 -1.30 -36.83
CA ALA A 769 -1.23 -1.97 -35.79
C ALA A 769 -0.46 -2.06 -34.46
N ARG A 770 0.79 -2.51 -34.51
CA ARG A 770 1.64 -2.60 -33.32
C ARG A 770 1.94 -1.23 -32.72
N SER A 771 2.36 -0.26 -33.54
CA SER A 771 2.69 1.09 -33.05
C SER A 771 1.50 1.73 -32.35
N THR A 772 0.30 1.61 -32.93
CA THR A 772 -0.94 2.15 -32.38
C THR A 772 -1.36 1.42 -31.10
N ALA A 773 -1.22 0.09 -31.02
CA ALA A 773 -1.50 -0.66 -29.80
C ALA A 773 -0.54 -0.30 -28.66
N LEU A 774 0.74 -0.09 -28.96
CA LEU A 774 1.74 0.34 -27.97
C LEU A 774 1.48 1.77 -27.47
N GLU A 775 1.07 2.69 -28.35
CA GLU A 775 0.63 4.05 -27.96
C GLU A 775 -0.54 3.98 -26.98
N ALA A 776 -1.57 3.17 -27.28
CA ALA A 776 -2.71 2.97 -26.38
C ALA A 776 -2.28 2.38 -25.02
N LEU A 777 -1.38 1.40 -25.04
CA LEU A 777 -0.88 0.75 -23.83
C LEU A 777 -0.12 1.73 -22.94
N ASP A 778 0.76 2.54 -23.52
CA ASP A 778 1.54 3.53 -22.78
C ASP A 778 0.62 4.60 -22.18
N LEU A 779 -0.42 5.07 -22.92
CA LEU A 779 -1.43 5.99 -22.39
C LEU A 779 -2.17 5.43 -21.15
N PHE A 780 -2.59 4.15 -21.18
CA PHE A 780 -3.26 3.56 -20.02
C PHE A 780 -2.32 3.33 -18.84
N ARG A 781 -1.04 3.00 -19.11
CA ARG A 781 -0.03 2.76 -18.07
C ARG A 781 0.35 4.03 -17.33
N GLU A 782 0.45 5.17 -18.02
CA GLU A 782 0.78 6.46 -17.40
C GLU A 782 -0.20 6.86 -16.28
N VAL A 783 -1.41 6.31 -16.28
CA VAL A 783 -2.47 6.62 -15.30
C VAL A 783 -2.94 5.38 -14.52
N ASP A 784 -2.18 4.28 -14.58
CA ASP A 784 -2.51 2.98 -14.00
C ASP A 784 -3.96 2.51 -14.28
N ASN A 785 -4.46 2.82 -15.49
CA ASN A 785 -5.79 2.38 -15.92
C ASN A 785 -5.74 0.89 -16.25
N THR A 786 -6.03 0.11 -15.22
CA THR A 786 -5.86 -1.35 -15.24
C THR A 786 -6.81 -2.00 -16.27
N THR A 787 -8.01 -1.45 -16.40
CA THR A 787 -9.03 -1.93 -17.34
C THR A 787 -8.59 -1.75 -18.81
N GLY A 788 -8.02 -0.58 -19.14
CA GLY A 788 -7.51 -0.28 -20.47
C GLY A 788 -6.30 -1.14 -20.84
N ILE A 789 -5.36 -1.33 -19.90
CA ILE A 789 -4.20 -2.22 -20.08
C ILE A 789 -4.64 -3.63 -20.48
N GLY A 790 -5.63 -4.19 -19.78
CA GLY A 790 -6.12 -5.54 -20.06
C GLY A 790 -6.69 -5.69 -21.47
N ILE A 791 -7.46 -4.70 -21.94
CA ILE A 791 -8.03 -4.69 -23.29
C ILE A 791 -6.92 -4.60 -24.34
N THR A 792 -5.96 -3.69 -24.17
CA THR A 792 -4.86 -3.54 -25.13
C THR A 792 -4.00 -4.81 -25.23
N LEU A 793 -3.83 -5.55 -24.13
CA LEU A 793 -3.14 -6.84 -24.14
C LEU A 793 -3.91 -7.92 -24.94
N THR A 794 -5.25 -7.89 -24.95
CA THR A 794 -6.05 -8.79 -25.82
C THR A 794 -5.80 -8.47 -27.30
N ASP A 795 -5.79 -7.20 -27.68
CA ASP A 795 -5.53 -6.79 -29.05
C ASP A 795 -4.10 -7.13 -29.50
N LEU A 796 -3.12 -6.92 -28.62
CA LEU A 796 -1.75 -7.36 -28.87
C LEU A 796 -1.64 -8.88 -29.01
N ALA A 797 -2.49 -9.67 -28.33
CA ALA A 797 -2.57 -11.11 -28.53
C ALA A 797 -3.11 -11.48 -29.92
N PHE A 798 -4.17 -10.81 -30.40
CA PHE A 798 -4.65 -10.97 -31.79
C PHE A 798 -3.56 -10.65 -32.81
N LEU A 799 -2.85 -9.53 -32.62
CA LEU A 799 -1.74 -9.14 -33.51
C LEU A 799 -0.63 -10.20 -33.50
N ALA A 800 -0.24 -10.70 -32.33
CA ALA A 800 0.75 -11.77 -32.22
C ALA A 800 0.29 -13.07 -32.94
N THR A 801 -0.99 -13.42 -32.86
CA THR A 801 -1.56 -14.55 -33.60
C THR A 801 -1.43 -14.35 -35.11
N TRP A 802 -1.81 -13.19 -35.64
CA TRP A 802 -1.73 -12.88 -37.08
C TRP A 802 -0.28 -12.75 -37.60
N GLU A 803 0.68 -12.56 -36.71
CA GLU A 803 2.12 -12.56 -36.99
C GLU A 803 2.75 -13.95 -36.93
N GLY A 804 2.02 -14.98 -36.49
CA GLY A 804 2.54 -16.32 -36.28
C GLY A 804 3.30 -16.51 -34.96
N ARG A 805 3.28 -15.52 -34.06
CA ARG A 805 3.89 -15.59 -32.73
C ARG A 805 2.94 -16.22 -31.72
N HIS A 806 2.53 -17.47 -32.00
CA HIS A 806 1.43 -18.13 -31.30
C HIS A 806 1.66 -18.33 -29.79
N GLU A 807 2.89 -18.66 -29.33
CA GLU A 807 3.17 -18.73 -27.89
C GLU A 807 3.09 -17.36 -27.21
N ASP A 808 3.56 -16.29 -27.88
CA ASP A 808 3.48 -14.92 -27.34
C ASP A 808 2.04 -14.44 -27.28
N ALA A 809 1.22 -14.78 -28.28
CA ALA A 809 -0.22 -14.50 -28.25
C ALA A 809 -0.89 -15.14 -27.02
N ILE A 810 -0.53 -16.39 -26.71
CA ILE A 810 -1.06 -17.09 -25.53
C ILE A 810 -0.56 -16.45 -24.22
N ARG A 811 0.71 -16.02 -24.15
CA ARG A 811 1.25 -15.27 -22.99
C ARG A 811 0.54 -13.94 -22.80
N LEU A 812 0.39 -13.15 -23.86
CA LEU A 812 -0.29 -11.85 -23.82
C LEU A 812 -1.78 -12.00 -23.44
N ALA A 813 -2.45 -13.02 -23.96
CA ALA A 813 -3.82 -13.34 -23.56
C ALA A 813 -3.91 -13.81 -22.10
N GLY A 814 -2.93 -14.58 -21.60
CA GLY A 814 -2.83 -14.94 -20.18
C GLY A 814 -2.59 -13.73 -19.28
N ALA A 815 -1.76 -12.79 -19.71
CA ALA A 815 -1.54 -11.52 -19.00
C ALA A 815 -2.81 -10.64 -19.01
N SER A 816 -3.48 -10.55 -20.16
CA SER A 816 -4.78 -9.88 -20.28
C SER A 816 -5.85 -10.53 -19.39
N ASP A 817 -5.91 -11.87 -19.33
CA ASP A 817 -6.82 -12.60 -18.45
C ASP A 817 -6.53 -12.32 -16.97
N SER A 818 -5.26 -12.27 -16.58
CA SER A 818 -4.84 -11.87 -15.23
C SER A 818 -5.31 -10.45 -14.88
N VAL A 819 -5.11 -9.49 -15.78
CA VAL A 819 -5.57 -8.10 -15.61
C VAL A 819 -7.11 -8.01 -15.58
N ARG A 820 -7.79 -8.68 -16.51
CA ARG A 820 -9.26 -8.72 -16.61
C ARG A 820 -9.91 -9.36 -15.39
N GLN A 821 -9.33 -10.45 -14.89
CA GLN A 821 -9.74 -11.00 -13.61
C GLN A 821 -9.56 -9.90 -12.56
N ARG A 822 -8.38 -9.26 -12.47
CA ARG A 822 -8.01 -8.29 -11.40
C ARG A 822 -9.01 -7.16 -11.17
N VAL A 823 -9.60 -6.60 -12.21
CA VAL A 823 -10.43 -5.38 -12.09
C VAL A 823 -11.88 -5.53 -12.57
N GLY A 824 -12.27 -6.73 -12.99
CA GLY A 824 -13.45 -6.91 -13.81
C GLY A 824 -13.24 -6.29 -15.20
N GLY A 825 -14.04 -6.67 -16.18
CA GLY A 825 -13.83 -6.16 -17.52
C GLY A 825 -14.90 -6.58 -18.50
N PRO A 826 -15.03 -5.85 -19.61
CA PRO A 826 -16.08 -6.08 -20.57
C PRO A 826 -15.85 -7.44 -21.23
N PRO A 827 -16.84 -8.01 -21.92
CA PRO A 827 -16.62 -9.20 -22.72
C PRO A 827 -15.65 -8.84 -23.86
N GLY A 828 -14.36 -9.20 -23.72
CA GLY A 828 -13.36 -9.24 -24.78
C GLY A 828 -13.01 -7.95 -25.53
N GLY A 829 -13.51 -6.78 -25.12
CA GLY A 829 -13.50 -5.60 -25.99
C GLY A 829 -14.31 -5.83 -27.27
N PHE A 830 -14.37 -4.86 -28.18
CA PHE A 830 -15.08 -5.07 -29.45
C PHE A 830 -14.40 -6.07 -30.38
N ALA A 831 -13.08 -6.23 -30.28
CA ALA A 831 -12.34 -7.30 -30.94
C ALA A 831 -12.92 -8.68 -30.58
N GLY A 832 -13.21 -8.95 -29.30
CA GLY A 832 -13.85 -10.19 -28.86
C GLY A 832 -15.36 -10.31 -29.14
N ILE A 833 -16.03 -9.20 -29.51
CA ILE A 833 -17.42 -9.21 -30.00
C ILE A 833 -17.47 -9.57 -31.49
N LEU A 834 -16.52 -9.06 -32.28
CA LEU A 834 -16.45 -9.25 -33.73
C LEU A 834 -15.65 -10.50 -34.15
N GLU A 835 -14.65 -10.88 -33.36
CA GLU A 835 -13.79 -12.05 -33.55
C GLU A 835 -13.84 -12.96 -32.32
N GLY A 836 -13.56 -14.25 -32.52
CA GLY A 836 -13.51 -15.23 -31.43
C GLY A 836 -12.30 -15.04 -30.49
N ASP A 837 -11.99 -16.05 -29.69
CA ASP A 837 -10.86 -15.99 -28.76
C ASP A 837 -9.50 -16.06 -29.52
N PRO A 838 -8.59 -15.06 -29.39
CA PRO A 838 -7.27 -15.09 -30.05
C PRO A 838 -6.45 -16.33 -29.66
N VAL A 839 -6.69 -16.85 -28.47
CA VAL A 839 -6.04 -18.05 -27.94
C VAL A 839 -6.50 -19.29 -28.70
N ALA A 840 -7.76 -19.37 -29.10
CA ALA A 840 -8.29 -20.52 -29.81
C ALA A 840 -7.59 -20.70 -31.17
N GLU A 841 -7.35 -19.61 -31.90
CA GLU A 841 -6.60 -19.62 -33.16
C GLU A 841 -5.11 -19.95 -32.91
N ALA A 842 -4.48 -19.31 -31.93
CA ALA A 842 -3.07 -19.58 -31.61
C ALA A 842 -2.82 -21.04 -31.17
N ARG A 843 -3.72 -21.63 -30.38
CA ARG A 843 -3.62 -23.00 -29.87
C ARG A 843 -3.61 -24.06 -30.98
N VAL A 844 -4.19 -23.79 -32.15
CA VAL A 844 -4.14 -24.72 -33.30
C VAL A 844 -2.70 -24.92 -33.80
N HIS A 845 -1.82 -23.94 -33.56
CA HIS A 845 -0.46 -23.92 -34.09
C HIS A 845 0.63 -24.25 -33.06
N VAL A 846 0.25 -24.58 -31.81
CA VAL A 846 1.19 -24.98 -30.75
C VAL A 846 0.71 -26.25 -30.05
N SER A 847 1.62 -26.98 -29.40
CA SER A 847 1.23 -28.14 -28.59
C SER A 847 0.39 -27.72 -27.37
N GLU A 848 -0.46 -28.60 -26.88
CA GLU A 848 -1.29 -28.34 -25.69
C GLU A 848 -0.42 -28.07 -24.44
N GLU A 849 0.72 -28.74 -24.31
CA GLU A 849 1.69 -28.52 -23.24
C GLU A 849 2.34 -27.13 -23.34
N SER A 850 2.79 -26.75 -24.54
CA SER A 850 3.34 -25.40 -24.79
C SER A 850 2.31 -24.31 -24.52
N ALA A 851 1.07 -24.52 -24.96
CA ALA A 851 -0.03 -23.59 -24.72
C ALA A 851 -0.34 -23.43 -23.23
N GLY A 852 -0.39 -24.54 -22.48
CA GLY A 852 -0.61 -24.51 -21.04
C GLY A 852 0.50 -23.77 -20.29
N ARG A 853 1.77 -24.03 -20.65
CA ARG A 853 2.91 -23.32 -20.08
C ARG A 853 2.90 -21.83 -20.41
N ALA A 854 2.70 -21.47 -21.68
CA ALA A 854 2.65 -20.07 -22.13
C ALA A 854 1.52 -19.29 -21.45
N TRP A 855 0.37 -19.95 -21.21
CA TRP A 855 -0.75 -19.35 -20.50
C TRP A 855 -0.42 -19.02 -19.05
N GLU A 856 0.15 -19.98 -18.31
CA GLU A 856 0.54 -19.77 -16.91
C GLU A 856 1.71 -18.78 -16.79
N GLU A 857 2.68 -18.80 -17.71
CA GLU A 857 3.72 -17.77 -17.81
C GLU A 857 3.08 -16.39 -17.98
N GLY A 858 2.14 -16.23 -18.90
CA GLY A 858 1.40 -15.00 -19.12
C GLY A 858 0.63 -14.51 -17.89
N ARG A 859 -0.08 -15.40 -17.20
CA ARG A 859 -0.83 -15.04 -15.97
C ARG A 859 0.06 -14.56 -14.83
N ALA A 860 1.31 -15.04 -14.79
CA ALA A 860 2.30 -14.65 -13.80
C ALA A 860 3.10 -13.39 -14.19
N MET A 861 2.94 -12.87 -15.41
CA MET A 861 3.67 -11.69 -15.85
C MET A 861 3.21 -10.42 -15.12
N SER A 862 4.16 -9.54 -14.80
CA SER A 862 3.86 -8.15 -14.52
C SER A 862 3.43 -7.43 -15.81
N VAL A 863 2.78 -6.26 -15.66
CA VAL A 863 2.41 -5.44 -16.82
C VAL A 863 3.66 -5.05 -17.62
N GLU A 864 4.78 -4.75 -16.96
CA GLU A 864 6.05 -4.42 -17.61
C GLU A 864 6.58 -5.60 -18.44
N GLN A 865 6.51 -6.82 -17.91
CA GLN A 865 6.93 -8.02 -18.63
C GLN A 865 6.07 -8.27 -19.88
N ALA A 866 4.75 -8.04 -19.77
CA ALA A 866 3.85 -8.13 -20.91
C ALA A 866 4.11 -7.04 -21.97
N VAL A 867 4.46 -5.82 -21.54
CA VAL A 867 4.87 -4.71 -22.43
C VAL A 867 6.15 -5.06 -23.17
N ASP A 868 7.17 -5.55 -22.45
CA ASP A 868 8.45 -5.93 -23.05
C ASP A 868 8.27 -7.07 -24.07
N LEU A 869 7.37 -8.01 -23.78
CA LEU A 869 6.98 -9.06 -24.72
C LEU A 869 6.28 -8.50 -25.97
N ALA A 870 5.36 -7.54 -25.79
CA ALA A 870 4.67 -6.88 -26.89
C ALA A 870 5.61 -6.06 -27.78
N ARG A 871 6.66 -5.46 -27.20
CA ARG A 871 7.67 -4.65 -27.90
C ARG A 871 8.67 -5.48 -28.71
N LYS A 872 8.94 -6.73 -28.32
CA LYS A 872 9.99 -7.57 -28.94
C LYS A 872 9.81 -7.86 -30.44
N GLY A 873 8.63 -7.63 -31.02
CA GLY A 873 8.40 -7.79 -32.47
C GLY A 873 8.55 -9.23 -32.97
N ALA A 874 8.28 -9.47 -34.26
CA ALA A 874 8.91 -10.58 -34.96
C ALA A 874 10.31 -10.10 -35.37
N GLY A 875 11.37 -10.79 -34.93
CA GLY A 875 12.71 -10.52 -35.45
C GLY A 875 12.75 -10.75 -36.98
N PRO A 876 13.67 -10.09 -37.70
CA PRO A 876 13.85 -10.30 -39.13
C PRO A 876 14.19 -11.74 -39.49
#